data_AF-A0A8C1CF50-F1
#
_entry.id   AF-A0A8C1CF50-F1
#
_cell.length_a   1.000
_cell.length_b   1.000
_cell.length_c   1.000
_cell.angle_alpha   90.00
_cell.angle_beta   90.00
_cell.angle_gamma   90.00
#
_symmetry.space_group_name_H-M   'P 1'
#
loop_
_entity.id
_entity.type
_entity.pdbx_description
1 polymer ?
#
loop_
_entity_poly.entity_id
_entity_poly.type
_entity_poly.pdbx_seq_one_letter_code
_entity_poly.pdbx_strand_id
1 'polypeptide(L)'
;MVLSDVFFLNYFYDTFIRSQLVEQQKCLEQQTDMRVQLLQDLQDFFRKKAEIESEYSRNLEKLAERFMAKTRSTKDHQQYKKDQNLLSPVNCWYLLLNQVRRESKDHATLSDLYLNNVITRFTHVSEDNMRLLKKSKEIIFQLQEDLMKILNELYTVMKTYHMYHSETLSAENKLKEAERQGERQGRGGEAVFSLRTEDRHQRRNAARKIQKMKEKRQAKYSENKLKVMKARNEYLLTLEATNASLFKYYIQDLSHLIDCCDLGYHAGLSRALRTYLSAEYSLETSRHEGLDILEGAVEGLDPSNDRQRFMETHPTAFTPPARFSFQPHMGDQVSQITALPQVQAELLLRFQQLQSRLSTLKIENEEVKKTSEATLSTIQDLVNMEDYDVSESFQHSRSTESVKSSVSDTYLSKPSLAKRRANQQETELFYFTKLKEYLEGSNLIAKLQAKHDMLKRSIAEGDVALFSKMCNYYDYIYSLLLYTTTAAAADSGKAIPLIVESCIRFINLYGLQHQGIFRVSGSQVEVNDIKNSFERGNDPLTDEENNHDINSVAGVLKMYFRNLDNPLFSKEKFNDLISLYERALSIRKILTTTPRPTLVVMRYLFAFLNHLSQYSDENMMDPGNLAICFGPTLMPTPDLLDQVSCQAHVNEIVKTIIIHHETIFPDTKELEGPVYEKCMSNTEYCESPYSEPGAFEEGEQDGGTETQTSEEEGEPVEAIAKFDYVGRSGRELTFKKGATLLLFQRASEDWWEGRHNAIDGLIPHQYVTLQEDEAMSDTLSQKTDSESSTTPSDEVSSRRSLTSPTEPRIPETFINLHKSALMHAQITQRVVLVIPVQLTLSLSLSLSLSLSLALQDLEETMSLALNELRQLERQNGKPAAPDLVLDTLEQVKSSPSCPSGSTPSSLSSPSDSPSPLSPISPLPPLPPLPGPSSRRSNDPVATFKPVASPRMGVTLRPPALRPKPPILPKANPPPSQQPQNPPSSFSGDKSGTM
;
A
#
# COMPACT_ATOMS: atom_id res chain seq x y z
N MET A 1 76.12 -8.47 -45.92
CA MET A 1 75.35 -8.99 -44.77
C MET A 1 74.67 -7.80 -44.11
N VAL A 2 75.18 -7.19 -43.03
CA VAL A 2 74.54 -6.10 -42.23
C VAL A 2 73.46 -5.22 -42.90
N LEU A 3 73.69 -4.63 -44.08
CA LEU A 3 72.67 -3.84 -44.81
C LEU A 3 71.40 -4.61 -45.19
N SER A 4 71.47 -5.93 -45.33
CA SER A 4 70.34 -6.83 -45.59
C SER A 4 69.48 -7.00 -44.34
N ASP A 5 70.12 -7.14 -43.18
CA ASP A 5 69.48 -7.50 -41.92
C ASP A 5 68.65 -6.32 -41.39
N VAL A 6 69.16 -5.09 -41.53
CA VAL A 6 68.44 -3.85 -41.22
C VAL A 6 67.27 -3.61 -42.18
N PHE A 7 67.40 -3.99 -43.46
CA PHE A 7 66.30 -3.95 -44.43
C PHE A 7 65.19 -4.94 -44.05
N PHE A 8 65.57 -6.16 -43.65
CA PHE A 8 64.65 -7.22 -43.25
C PHE A 8 63.85 -6.82 -41.99
N LEU A 9 64.53 -6.28 -40.97
CA LEU A 9 63.90 -5.76 -39.75
C LEU A 9 62.87 -4.66 -40.03
N ASN A 10 63.21 -3.65 -40.83
CA ASN A 10 62.28 -2.56 -41.14
C ASN A 10 61.06 -3.03 -41.96
N TYR A 11 61.28 -3.88 -42.97
CA TYR A 11 60.19 -4.44 -43.76
C TYR A 11 59.25 -5.33 -42.92
N PHE A 12 59.82 -6.08 -41.97
CA PHE A 12 59.06 -6.91 -41.03
C PHE A 12 58.24 -6.05 -40.06
N TYR A 13 58.80 -4.95 -39.53
CA TYR A 13 58.08 -4.01 -38.66
C TYR A 13 56.92 -3.32 -39.37
N ASP A 14 57.12 -2.79 -40.58
CA ASP A 14 56.04 -2.16 -41.39
C ASP A 14 54.91 -3.16 -41.70
N THR A 15 55.28 -4.38 -42.13
CA THR A 15 54.32 -5.45 -42.40
C THR A 15 53.53 -5.85 -41.14
N PHE A 16 54.20 -5.93 -39.98
CA PHE A 16 53.57 -6.28 -38.71
C PHE A 16 52.60 -5.19 -38.23
N ILE A 17 53.02 -3.93 -38.22
CA ILE A 17 52.16 -2.79 -37.86
C ILE A 17 50.95 -2.76 -38.78
N ARG A 18 51.15 -2.81 -40.11
CA ARG A 18 50.06 -2.81 -41.09
C ARG A 18 49.07 -3.96 -40.88
N SER A 19 49.54 -5.16 -40.51
CA SER A 19 48.66 -6.28 -40.17
C SER A 19 47.86 -6.02 -38.89
N GLN A 20 48.47 -5.39 -37.88
CA GLN A 20 47.80 -5.06 -36.61
C GLN A 20 46.75 -3.95 -36.79
N LEU A 21 47.02 -2.94 -37.61
CA LEU A 21 46.07 -1.86 -37.93
C LEU A 21 44.79 -2.40 -38.60
N VAL A 22 44.93 -3.39 -39.49
CA VAL A 22 43.79 -4.09 -40.11
C VAL A 22 43.03 -4.95 -39.10
N GLU A 23 43.71 -5.61 -38.16
CA GLU A 23 43.04 -6.41 -37.12
C GLU A 23 42.28 -5.53 -36.13
N GLN A 24 42.81 -4.35 -35.78
CA GLN A 24 42.11 -3.35 -34.94
C GLN A 24 40.76 -2.94 -35.55
N GLN A 25 40.69 -2.73 -36.87
CA GLN A 25 39.42 -2.43 -37.54
C GLN A 25 38.41 -3.57 -37.38
N LYS A 26 38.82 -4.82 -37.65
CA LYS A 26 37.94 -6.01 -37.52
C LYS A 26 37.41 -6.20 -36.09
N CYS A 27 38.24 -5.98 -35.08
CA CYS A 27 37.80 -6.13 -33.68
C CYS A 27 36.66 -5.15 -33.34
N LEU A 28 36.77 -3.90 -33.79
CA LEU A 28 35.74 -2.87 -33.55
C LEU A 28 34.46 -3.13 -34.36
N GLU A 29 34.59 -3.67 -35.57
CA GLU A 29 33.48 -4.18 -36.37
C GLU A 29 32.76 -5.31 -35.63
N GLN A 30 33.47 -6.39 -35.30
CA GLN A 30 32.91 -7.56 -34.62
C GLN A 30 32.27 -7.22 -33.26
N GLN A 31 32.90 -6.32 -32.48
CA GLN A 31 32.35 -5.84 -31.20
C GLN A 31 31.02 -5.12 -31.39
N THR A 32 30.87 -4.33 -32.46
CA THR A 32 29.62 -3.63 -32.76
C THR A 32 28.55 -4.58 -33.31
N ASP A 33 28.93 -5.48 -34.22
CA ASP A 33 28.00 -6.49 -34.77
C ASP A 33 27.44 -7.38 -33.66
N MET A 34 28.26 -7.78 -32.68
CA MET A 34 27.81 -8.51 -31.49
C MET A 34 26.83 -7.71 -30.61
N ARG A 35 26.98 -6.38 -30.50
CA ARG A 35 26.03 -5.51 -29.79
C ARG A 35 24.72 -5.35 -30.54
N VAL A 36 24.79 -5.17 -31.86
CA VAL A 36 23.62 -5.08 -32.75
C VAL A 36 22.84 -6.40 -32.72
N GLN A 37 23.51 -7.55 -32.70
CA GLN A 37 22.86 -8.85 -32.52
C GLN A 37 22.19 -8.95 -31.13
N LEU A 38 22.85 -8.55 -30.04
CA LEU A 38 22.23 -8.56 -28.70
C LEU A 38 20.99 -7.64 -28.63
N LEU A 39 21.03 -6.47 -29.29
CA LEU A 39 19.86 -5.59 -29.40
C LEU A 39 18.76 -6.21 -30.26
N GLN A 40 19.09 -7.00 -31.28
CA GLN A 40 18.10 -7.75 -32.07
C GLN A 40 17.44 -8.87 -31.23
N ASP A 41 18.25 -9.66 -30.53
CA ASP A 41 17.77 -10.73 -29.64
C ASP A 41 16.85 -10.17 -28.54
N LEU A 42 17.18 -9.00 -27.98
CA LEU A 42 16.33 -8.28 -27.02
C LEU A 42 15.00 -7.80 -27.65
N GLN A 43 15.02 -7.24 -28.87
CA GLN A 43 13.80 -6.82 -29.56
C GLN A 43 12.87 -8.01 -29.84
N ASP A 44 13.41 -9.14 -30.28
CA ASP A 44 12.62 -10.34 -30.59
C ASP A 44 12.12 -11.04 -29.31
N PHE A 45 12.90 -11.05 -28.22
CA PHE A 45 12.45 -11.44 -26.89
C PHE A 45 11.26 -10.59 -26.42
N PHE A 46 11.37 -9.26 -26.46
CA PHE A 46 10.29 -8.38 -26.01
C PHE A 46 9.05 -8.46 -26.91
N ARG A 47 9.21 -8.71 -28.21
CA ARG A 47 8.07 -8.99 -29.10
C ARG A 47 7.34 -10.28 -28.68
N LYS A 48 8.10 -11.34 -28.36
CA LYS A 48 7.54 -12.60 -27.89
C LYS A 48 6.90 -12.48 -26.49
N LYS A 49 7.46 -11.69 -25.56
CA LYS A 49 6.81 -11.40 -24.27
C LYS A 49 5.50 -10.63 -24.50
N ALA A 50 5.50 -9.58 -25.32
CA ALA A 50 4.30 -8.80 -25.63
C ALA A 50 3.15 -9.65 -26.22
N GLU A 51 3.46 -10.59 -27.13
CA GLU A 51 2.47 -11.55 -27.65
C GLU A 51 1.84 -12.40 -26.53
N ILE A 52 2.63 -12.83 -25.54
CA ILE A 52 2.18 -13.62 -24.39
C ILE A 52 1.32 -12.77 -23.46
N GLU A 53 1.74 -11.55 -23.11
CA GLU A 53 0.94 -10.63 -22.28
C GLU A 53 -0.42 -10.34 -22.93
N SER A 54 -0.42 -10.09 -24.25
CA SER A 54 -1.64 -9.85 -25.03
C SER A 54 -2.55 -11.08 -25.09
N GLU A 55 -2.02 -12.30 -25.18
CA GLU A 55 -2.82 -13.52 -25.11
C GLU A 55 -3.38 -13.77 -23.70
N TYR A 56 -2.59 -13.56 -22.64
CA TYR A 56 -3.01 -13.68 -21.25
C TYR A 56 -4.13 -12.69 -20.92
N SER A 57 -3.92 -11.39 -21.21
CA SER A 57 -4.93 -10.33 -21.15
C SER A 57 -6.25 -10.74 -21.82
N ARG A 58 -6.21 -11.14 -23.10
CA ARG A 58 -7.41 -11.56 -23.85
C ARG A 58 -8.06 -12.81 -23.29
N ASN A 59 -7.40 -13.59 -22.45
CA ASN A 59 -8.00 -14.76 -21.78
C ASN A 59 -8.60 -14.40 -20.42
N LEU A 60 -8.03 -13.42 -19.70
CA LEU A 60 -8.62 -12.83 -18.49
C LEU A 60 -9.91 -12.06 -18.77
N GLU A 61 -9.96 -11.18 -19.78
CA GLU A 61 -11.21 -10.46 -20.11
C GLU A 61 -12.33 -11.45 -20.49
N LYS A 62 -12.05 -12.47 -21.33
CA LYS A 62 -13.03 -13.54 -21.65
C LYS A 62 -13.51 -14.29 -20.40
N LEU A 63 -12.64 -14.51 -19.42
CA LEU A 63 -13.00 -15.15 -18.14
C LEU A 63 -13.99 -14.25 -17.38
N ALA A 64 -13.66 -12.97 -17.19
CA ALA A 64 -14.49 -12.01 -16.48
C ALA A 64 -15.84 -11.77 -17.21
N GLU A 65 -15.83 -11.55 -18.53
CA GLU A 65 -17.03 -11.41 -19.37
C GLU A 65 -17.96 -12.62 -19.25
N ARG A 66 -17.41 -13.84 -19.33
CA ARG A 66 -18.19 -15.08 -19.26
C ARG A 66 -18.95 -15.25 -17.95
N PHE A 67 -18.49 -14.64 -16.86
CA PHE A 67 -19.19 -14.66 -15.58
C PHE A 67 -20.08 -13.43 -15.39
N MET A 68 -19.61 -12.22 -15.68
CA MET A 68 -20.45 -11.01 -15.67
C MET A 68 -21.69 -11.14 -16.57
N ALA A 69 -21.58 -11.76 -17.74
CA ALA A 69 -22.70 -11.95 -18.67
C ALA A 69 -23.78 -12.90 -18.12
N LYS A 70 -23.39 -13.89 -17.29
CA LYS A 70 -24.36 -14.75 -16.59
C LYS A 70 -25.12 -13.95 -15.53
N THR A 71 -24.40 -13.16 -14.72
CA THR A 71 -25.02 -12.31 -13.70
C THR A 71 -25.97 -11.30 -14.34
N ARG A 72 -25.63 -10.75 -15.52
CA ARG A 72 -26.49 -9.84 -16.31
C ARG A 72 -27.77 -10.47 -16.88
N SER A 73 -27.88 -11.79 -16.88
CA SER A 73 -29.02 -12.50 -17.50
C SER A 73 -30.21 -12.74 -16.56
N THR A 74 -30.08 -12.51 -15.26
CA THR A 74 -31.21 -12.54 -14.32
C THR A 74 -31.83 -11.15 -14.18
N LYS A 75 -33.15 -11.08 -13.90
CA LYS A 75 -33.87 -9.79 -13.80
C LYS A 75 -33.28 -8.88 -12.72
N ASP A 76 -32.74 -9.50 -11.68
CA ASP A 76 -32.15 -8.87 -10.50
C ASP A 76 -30.93 -7.99 -10.85
N HIS A 77 -30.28 -8.18 -12.00
CA HIS A 77 -29.07 -7.44 -12.33
C HIS A 77 -29.25 -5.95 -12.60
N GLN A 78 -30.48 -5.50 -12.90
CA GLN A 78 -30.77 -4.06 -12.94
C GLN A 78 -30.77 -3.42 -11.54
N GLN A 79 -30.85 -4.24 -10.49
CA GLN A 79 -30.77 -3.85 -9.09
C GLN A 79 -29.32 -3.92 -8.59
N TYR A 80 -28.59 -5.02 -8.90
CA TYR A 80 -27.14 -5.15 -8.64
C TYR A 80 -26.25 -4.03 -9.22
N LYS A 81 -26.76 -3.23 -10.17
CA LYS A 81 -26.05 -2.08 -10.77
C LYS A 81 -26.46 -0.71 -10.24
N LYS A 82 -27.42 -0.65 -9.31
CA LYS A 82 -27.92 0.60 -8.71
C LYS A 82 -27.81 0.61 -7.19
N ASP A 83 -27.92 -0.55 -6.56
CA ASP A 83 -27.94 -0.65 -5.11
C ASP A 83 -26.52 -0.91 -4.57
N GLN A 84 -26.07 -0.10 -3.60
CA GLN A 84 -24.91 -0.43 -2.74
C GLN A 84 -25.20 -1.62 -1.80
N ASN A 85 -26.40 -2.21 -1.88
CA ASN A 85 -26.95 -3.16 -0.91
C ASN A 85 -26.75 -4.62 -1.33
N LEU A 86 -25.54 -4.98 -1.75
CA LEU A 86 -25.20 -6.36 -2.08
C LEU A 86 -25.01 -7.18 -0.80
N LEU A 87 -25.39 -8.46 -0.83
CA LEU A 87 -25.00 -9.41 0.22
C LEU A 87 -23.48 -9.62 0.19
N SER A 88 -22.85 -9.72 1.35
CA SER A 88 -21.39 -9.66 1.49
C SER A 88 -20.62 -10.64 0.58
N PRO A 89 -20.99 -11.93 0.43
CA PRO A 89 -20.24 -12.85 -0.46
C PRO A 89 -20.43 -12.52 -1.95
N VAL A 90 -21.52 -11.82 -2.30
CA VAL A 90 -21.77 -11.37 -3.68
C VAL A 90 -20.96 -10.11 -4.00
N ASN A 91 -20.64 -9.29 -2.99
CA ASN A 91 -19.67 -8.22 -3.13
C ASN A 91 -18.26 -8.77 -3.40
N CYS A 92 -17.78 -9.73 -2.58
CA CYS A 92 -16.48 -10.39 -2.81
C CYS A 92 -16.40 -11.02 -4.22
N TRP A 93 -17.46 -11.70 -4.67
CA TRP A 93 -17.54 -12.25 -6.01
C TRP A 93 -17.49 -11.19 -7.12
N TYR A 94 -18.12 -10.02 -6.92
CA TYR A 94 -18.06 -8.92 -7.87
C TYR A 94 -16.68 -8.28 -7.93
N LEU A 95 -16.04 -8.05 -6.78
CA LEU A 95 -14.70 -7.48 -6.68
C LEU A 95 -13.64 -8.42 -7.26
N LEU A 96 -13.72 -9.73 -7.01
CA LEU A 96 -12.87 -10.74 -7.66
C LEU A 96 -12.98 -10.70 -9.18
N LEU A 97 -14.21 -10.57 -9.73
CA LEU A 97 -14.38 -10.41 -11.18
C LEU A 97 -13.81 -9.09 -11.71
N ASN A 98 -13.89 -8.00 -10.93
CA ASN A 98 -13.29 -6.72 -11.29
C ASN A 98 -11.75 -6.77 -11.25
N GLN A 99 -11.15 -7.52 -10.33
CA GLN A 99 -9.69 -7.70 -10.28
C GLN A 99 -9.17 -8.44 -11.51
N VAL A 100 -9.87 -9.50 -11.95
CA VAL A 100 -9.55 -10.18 -13.23
C VAL A 100 -9.65 -9.22 -14.43
N ARG A 101 -10.54 -8.21 -14.39
CA ARG A 101 -10.57 -7.15 -15.42
C ARG A 101 -9.43 -6.14 -15.28
N ARG A 102 -8.94 -5.87 -14.08
CA ARG A 102 -7.82 -4.97 -13.80
C ARG A 102 -6.56 -5.58 -14.41
N GLU A 103 -6.15 -6.76 -13.94
CA GLU A 103 -5.03 -7.53 -14.49
C GLU A 103 -5.13 -7.65 -16.03
N SER A 104 -6.33 -7.92 -16.58
CA SER A 104 -6.53 -7.98 -18.03
C SER A 104 -6.15 -6.69 -18.78
N LYS A 105 -6.45 -5.50 -18.25
CA LYS A 105 -6.07 -4.22 -18.85
C LYS A 105 -4.59 -3.93 -18.66
N ASP A 106 -4.05 -4.31 -17.51
CA ASP A 106 -2.66 -3.99 -17.16
C ASP A 106 -1.71 -4.83 -18.00
N HIS A 107 -1.99 -6.12 -18.20
CA HIS A 107 -1.25 -6.96 -19.16
C HIS A 107 -1.42 -6.52 -20.63
N ALA A 108 -2.55 -5.89 -21.01
CA ALA A 108 -2.67 -5.26 -22.34
C ALA A 108 -1.75 -4.03 -22.45
N THR A 109 -1.78 -3.16 -21.44
CA THR A 109 -0.92 -1.97 -21.34
C THR A 109 0.56 -2.34 -21.34
N LEU A 110 0.93 -3.42 -20.64
CA LEU A 110 2.30 -3.95 -20.60
C LEU A 110 2.76 -4.47 -21.97
N SER A 111 1.89 -5.16 -22.71
CA SER A 111 2.13 -5.55 -24.11
C SER A 111 2.41 -4.32 -24.99
N ASP A 112 1.57 -3.29 -24.89
CA ASP A 112 1.73 -2.05 -25.67
C ASP A 112 2.98 -1.25 -25.27
N LEU A 113 3.37 -1.26 -23.99
CA LEU A 113 4.62 -0.65 -23.52
C LEU A 113 5.85 -1.38 -24.10
N TYR A 114 5.83 -2.71 -24.18
CA TYR A 114 6.92 -3.46 -24.80
C TYR A 114 7.04 -3.16 -26.29
N LEU A 115 5.92 -3.21 -27.03
CA LEU A 115 5.89 -2.99 -28.47
C LEU A 115 6.28 -1.55 -28.83
N ASN A 116 5.69 -0.55 -28.17
CA ASN A 116 5.79 0.85 -28.60
C ASN A 116 6.93 1.62 -27.90
N ASN A 117 7.36 1.21 -26.70
CA ASN A 117 8.44 1.88 -25.96
C ASN A 117 9.73 1.05 -25.89
N VAL A 118 9.68 -0.19 -25.39
CA VAL A 118 10.92 -0.96 -25.11
C VAL A 118 11.63 -1.39 -26.39
N ILE A 119 10.91 -1.99 -27.34
CA ILE A 119 11.46 -2.41 -28.64
C ILE A 119 11.99 -1.18 -29.41
N THR A 120 11.19 -0.13 -29.54
CA THR A 120 11.56 1.13 -30.23
C THR A 120 12.86 1.73 -29.69
N ARG A 121 13.09 1.70 -28.37
CA ARG A 121 14.35 2.17 -27.77
C ARG A 121 15.53 1.31 -28.18
N PHE A 122 15.40 -0.01 -28.25
CA PHE A 122 16.47 -0.88 -28.76
C PHE A 122 16.72 -0.67 -30.26
N THR A 123 15.67 -0.46 -31.07
CA THR A 123 15.81 -0.13 -32.50
C THR A 123 16.66 1.13 -32.68
N HIS A 124 16.31 2.23 -32.01
CA HIS A 124 17.08 3.49 -32.09
C HIS A 124 18.55 3.32 -31.62
N VAL A 125 18.80 2.60 -30.52
CA VAL A 125 20.17 2.37 -30.03
C VAL A 125 20.99 1.53 -31.02
N SER A 126 20.36 0.61 -31.74
CA SER A 126 21.00 -0.19 -32.80
C SER A 126 21.37 0.68 -34.01
N GLU A 127 20.44 1.52 -34.47
CA GLU A 127 20.67 2.50 -35.54
C GLU A 127 21.77 3.52 -35.18
N ASP A 128 21.76 4.01 -33.93
CA ASP A 128 22.79 4.89 -33.38
C ASP A 128 24.17 4.22 -33.38
N ASN A 129 24.28 2.97 -32.92
CA ASN A 129 25.54 2.22 -32.88
C ASN A 129 26.10 2.00 -34.30
N MET A 130 25.26 1.58 -35.25
CA MET A 130 25.67 1.39 -36.65
C MET A 130 26.10 2.71 -37.31
N ARG A 131 25.43 3.83 -36.99
CA ARG A 131 25.80 5.18 -37.46
C ARG A 131 27.13 5.65 -36.86
N LEU A 132 27.33 5.44 -35.55
CA LEU A 132 28.56 5.80 -34.83
C LEU A 132 29.75 4.99 -35.33
N LEU A 133 29.65 3.66 -35.42
CA LEU A 133 30.68 2.79 -35.99
C LEU A 133 31.11 3.28 -37.38
N LYS A 134 30.16 3.62 -38.26
CA LYS A 134 30.49 4.13 -39.61
C LYS A 134 31.34 5.41 -39.54
N LYS A 135 31.05 6.31 -38.59
CA LYS A 135 31.83 7.54 -38.40
C LYS A 135 33.19 7.27 -37.75
N SER A 136 33.27 6.39 -36.75
CA SER A 136 34.54 5.98 -36.16
C SER A 136 35.46 5.33 -37.20
N LYS A 137 34.95 4.50 -38.12
CA LYS A 137 35.73 3.92 -39.23
C LYS A 137 36.36 4.97 -40.13
N GLU A 138 35.63 6.04 -40.48
CA GLU A 138 36.17 7.14 -41.30
C GLU A 138 37.37 7.81 -40.61
N ILE A 139 37.32 7.99 -39.29
CA ILE A 139 38.41 8.59 -38.48
C ILE A 139 39.58 7.61 -38.29
N ILE A 140 39.29 6.35 -37.96
CA ILE A 140 40.30 5.27 -37.82
C ILE A 140 41.09 5.13 -39.12
N PHE A 141 40.41 5.11 -40.27
CA PHE A 141 41.07 5.00 -41.57
C PHE A 141 42.03 6.17 -41.83
N GLN A 142 41.61 7.40 -41.56
CA GLN A 142 42.46 8.59 -41.73
C GLN A 142 43.72 8.53 -40.84
N LEU A 143 43.54 8.24 -39.54
CA LEU A 143 44.65 8.14 -38.59
C LEU A 143 45.63 7.01 -38.95
N GLN A 144 45.13 5.88 -39.42
CA GLN A 144 45.97 4.78 -39.90
C GLN A 144 46.68 5.12 -41.22
N GLU A 145 46.04 5.84 -42.14
CA GLU A 145 46.68 6.32 -43.37
C GLU A 145 47.84 7.28 -43.06
N ASP A 146 47.64 8.23 -42.14
CA ASP A 146 48.66 9.19 -41.73
C ASP A 146 49.81 8.54 -40.95
N LEU A 147 49.52 7.51 -40.13
CA LEU A 147 50.54 6.69 -39.49
C LEU A 147 51.38 5.91 -40.52
N MET A 148 50.76 5.39 -41.58
CA MET A 148 51.50 4.74 -42.68
C MET A 148 52.32 5.75 -43.50
N LYS A 149 51.91 7.02 -43.62
CA LYS A 149 52.70 8.07 -44.30
C LYS A 149 54.02 8.33 -43.58
N ILE A 150 54.00 8.54 -42.26
CA ILE A 150 55.22 8.84 -41.49
C ILE A 150 56.16 7.63 -41.40
N LEU A 151 55.64 6.40 -41.34
CA LEU A 151 56.44 5.17 -41.47
C LEU A 151 57.17 5.08 -42.83
N ASN A 152 56.49 5.42 -43.92
CA ASN A 152 57.11 5.48 -45.25
C ASN A 152 58.14 6.60 -45.35
N GLU A 153 57.88 7.77 -44.77
CA GLU A 153 58.84 8.87 -44.70
C GLU A 153 60.13 8.44 -43.99
N LEU A 154 60.02 7.86 -42.78
CA LEU A 154 61.16 7.34 -42.01
C LEU A 154 62.03 6.38 -42.84
N TYR A 155 61.41 5.47 -43.58
CA TYR A 155 62.12 4.55 -44.48
C TYR A 155 62.91 5.29 -45.57
N THR A 156 62.35 6.34 -46.19
CA THR A 156 63.06 7.13 -47.21
C THR A 156 64.23 7.94 -46.65
N VAL A 157 64.09 8.52 -45.45
CA VAL A 157 65.15 9.28 -44.79
C VAL A 157 66.27 8.34 -44.32
N MET A 158 65.93 7.19 -43.73
CA MET A 158 66.88 6.13 -43.37
C MET A 158 67.69 5.65 -44.59
N LYS A 159 67.02 5.38 -45.72
CA LYS A 159 67.65 4.95 -46.97
C LYS A 159 68.64 6.00 -47.50
N THR A 160 68.27 7.27 -47.38
CA THR A 160 69.13 8.42 -47.77
C THR A 160 70.37 8.54 -46.87
N TYR A 161 70.20 8.36 -45.55
CA TYR A 161 71.33 8.27 -44.61
C TYR A 161 72.28 7.11 -44.94
N HIS A 162 71.76 5.89 -45.14
CA HIS A 162 72.56 4.71 -45.48
C HIS A 162 73.33 4.86 -46.80
N MET A 163 72.75 5.54 -47.80
CA MET A 163 73.41 5.88 -49.05
C MET A 163 74.62 6.80 -48.80
N TYR A 164 74.42 7.96 -48.17
CA TYR A 164 75.53 8.89 -47.90
C TYR A 164 76.58 8.34 -46.93
N HIS A 165 76.20 7.45 -46.00
CA HIS A 165 77.15 6.74 -45.15
C HIS A 165 78.06 5.82 -45.98
N SER A 166 77.47 5.04 -46.89
CA SER A 166 78.22 4.17 -47.81
C SER A 166 79.14 4.96 -48.74
N GLU A 167 78.68 6.11 -49.26
CA GLU A 167 79.51 7.02 -50.06
C GLU A 167 80.65 7.64 -49.24
N THR A 168 80.43 7.94 -47.95
CA THR A 168 81.45 8.49 -47.04
C THR A 168 82.53 7.46 -46.77
N LEU A 169 82.18 6.21 -46.45
CA LEU A 169 83.13 5.10 -46.31
C LEU A 169 83.94 4.87 -47.60
N SER A 170 83.27 4.95 -48.77
CA SER A 170 83.94 4.84 -50.07
C SER A 170 84.94 5.99 -50.31
N ALA A 171 84.60 7.22 -49.92
CA ALA A 171 85.49 8.37 -50.00
C ALA A 171 86.66 8.26 -49.00
N GLU A 172 86.42 7.78 -47.78
CA GLU A 172 87.44 7.60 -46.74
C GLU A 172 88.49 6.56 -47.13
N ASN A 173 88.07 5.41 -47.65
CA ASN A 173 88.99 4.37 -48.13
C ASN A 173 89.83 4.87 -49.32
N LYS A 174 89.23 5.67 -50.21
CA LYS A 174 89.95 6.32 -51.32
C LYS A 174 90.92 7.39 -50.81
N LEU A 175 90.59 8.13 -49.76
CA LEU A 175 91.49 9.08 -49.10
C LEU A 175 92.69 8.33 -48.50
N LYS A 176 92.46 7.38 -47.59
CA LYS A 176 93.51 6.58 -46.92
C LYS A 176 94.52 5.96 -47.89
N GLU A 177 94.07 5.41 -49.02
CA GLU A 177 94.98 4.86 -50.04
C GLU A 177 95.80 5.94 -50.78
N ALA A 178 95.30 7.17 -50.95
CA ALA A 178 96.13 8.27 -51.46
C ALA A 178 97.16 8.76 -50.44
N GLU A 179 96.84 8.74 -49.14
CA GLU A 179 97.79 9.08 -48.07
C GLU A 179 98.94 8.08 -48.05
N ARG A 180 98.61 6.79 -48.04
CA ARG A 180 99.57 5.68 -48.11
C ARG A 180 100.43 5.68 -49.39
N GLN A 181 99.88 6.16 -50.50
CA GLN A 181 100.65 6.38 -51.75
C GLN A 181 101.61 7.57 -51.62
N GLY A 182 101.22 8.65 -50.93
CA GLY A 182 102.12 9.77 -50.60
C GLY A 182 103.30 9.34 -49.72
N GLU A 183 103.04 8.57 -48.66
CA GLU A 183 104.07 8.03 -47.76
C GLU A 183 105.06 7.12 -48.49
N ARG A 184 104.58 6.28 -49.41
CA ARG A 184 105.41 5.43 -50.27
C ARG A 184 106.34 6.24 -51.17
N GLN A 185 105.88 7.36 -51.71
CA GLN A 185 106.72 8.28 -52.48
C GLN A 185 107.75 9.01 -51.59
N GLY A 186 107.41 9.28 -50.33
CA GLY A 186 108.29 9.94 -49.35
C GLY A 186 109.41 9.05 -48.80
N ARG A 187 109.17 7.74 -48.64
CA ARG A 187 110.18 6.77 -48.15
C ARG A 187 111.26 6.38 -49.19
N GLY A 188 111.22 6.90 -50.41
CA GLY A 188 112.27 6.69 -51.44
C GLY A 188 113.56 7.49 -51.18
N GLY A 189 114.09 7.43 -49.95
CA GLY A 189 115.06 8.36 -49.37
C GLY A 189 116.43 7.78 -49.02
N GLU A 190 116.85 6.69 -49.66
CA GLU A 190 118.23 6.18 -49.61
C GLU A 190 118.82 6.04 -51.02
N ALA A 191 120.15 5.90 -51.12
CA ALA A 191 120.93 5.92 -52.35
C ALA A 191 120.84 7.23 -53.17
N VAL A 192 121.25 8.36 -52.56
CA VAL A 192 121.57 9.59 -53.30
C VAL A 192 123.03 9.59 -53.72
N PHE A 193 123.35 8.95 -54.84
CA PHE A 193 124.52 9.30 -55.66
C PHE A 193 124.28 8.91 -57.13
N SER A 194 124.59 9.84 -58.05
CA SER A 194 124.47 9.71 -59.52
C SER A 194 123.05 9.42 -60.08
N LEU A 195 122.27 10.49 -60.30
CA LEU A 195 121.09 10.48 -61.18
C LEU A 195 120.95 11.85 -61.88
N ARG A 196 120.39 11.88 -63.10
CA ARG A 196 120.33 13.10 -63.93
C ARG A 196 119.37 14.15 -63.37
N THR A 197 119.61 15.41 -63.73
CA THR A 197 118.87 16.59 -63.23
C THR A 197 117.36 16.54 -63.54
N GLU A 198 116.97 15.88 -64.64
CA GLU A 198 115.59 15.76 -65.12
C GLU A 198 114.71 14.93 -64.17
N ASP A 199 115.20 13.78 -63.70
CA ASP A 199 114.52 12.91 -62.72
C ASP A 199 114.11 13.66 -61.45
N ARG A 200 114.96 14.58 -60.98
CA ARG A 200 114.73 15.37 -59.77
C ARG A 200 113.54 16.33 -59.94
N HIS A 201 113.29 16.79 -61.16
CA HIS A 201 112.13 17.61 -61.50
C HIS A 201 110.86 16.74 -61.70
N GLN A 202 111.01 15.58 -62.33
CA GLN A 202 109.92 14.60 -62.50
C GLN A 202 109.39 14.09 -61.16
N ARG A 203 110.26 13.70 -60.20
CA ARG A 203 109.86 13.32 -58.83
C ARG A 203 109.12 14.46 -58.11
N ARG A 204 109.59 15.71 -58.23
CA ARG A 204 108.93 16.88 -57.59
C ARG A 204 107.53 17.13 -58.15
N ASN A 205 107.33 16.94 -59.46
CA ASN A 205 106.03 17.07 -60.11
C ASN A 205 105.10 15.88 -59.80
N ALA A 206 105.62 14.66 -59.68
CA ALA A 206 104.87 13.50 -59.20
C ALA A 206 104.37 13.70 -57.75
N ALA A 207 105.24 14.15 -56.84
CA ALA A 207 104.87 14.45 -55.46
C ALA A 207 103.78 15.54 -55.37
N ARG A 208 103.92 16.64 -56.14
CA ARG A 208 102.87 17.68 -56.26
C ARG A 208 101.55 17.13 -56.81
N LYS A 209 101.59 16.20 -57.77
CA LYS A 209 100.39 15.55 -58.34
C LYS A 209 99.70 14.62 -57.34
N ILE A 210 100.46 13.91 -56.50
CA ILE A 210 99.94 13.06 -55.42
C ILE A 210 99.36 13.92 -54.29
N GLN A 211 100.05 14.98 -53.88
CA GLN A 211 99.54 15.92 -52.87
C GLN A 211 98.21 16.56 -53.31
N LYS A 212 98.13 17.08 -54.55
CA LYS A 212 96.89 17.61 -55.12
C LYS A 212 95.79 16.54 -55.27
N MET A 213 96.16 15.27 -55.38
CA MET A 213 95.22 14.14 -55.36
C MET A 213 94.71 13.87 -53.94
N LYS A 214 95.60 13.88 -52.92
CA LYS A 214 95.21 13.78 -51.50
C LYS A 214 94.26 14.91 -51.13
N GLU A 215 94.60 16.16 -51.44
CA GLU A 215 93.75 17.35 -51.20
C GLU A 215 92.37 17.21 -51.86
N LYS A 216 92.31 16.76 -53.13
CA LYS A 216 91.02 16.53 -53.81
C LYS A 216 90.20 15.40 -53.19
N ARG A 217 90.83 14.33 -52.69
CA ARG A 217 90.13 13.24 -51.97
C ARG A 217 89.71 13.67 -50.56
N GLN A 218 90.52 14.48 -49.88
CA GLN A 218 90.22 15.08 -48.58
C GLN A 218 89.00 15.99 -48.65
N ALA A 219 88.96 16.90 -49.64
CA ALA A 219 87.81 17.78 -49.87
C ALA A 219 86.51 16.98 -50.10
N LYS A 220 86.55 15.94 -50.97
CA LYS A 220 85.38 15.08 -51.20
C LYS A 220 85.01 14.23 -49.98
N TYR A 221 85.96 13.78 -49.17
CA TYR A 221 85.66 13.12 -47.90
C TYR A 221 84.96 14.08 -46.92
N SER A 222 85.46 15.31 -46.76
CA SER A 222 84.83 16.32 -45.90
C SER A 222 83.42 16.70 -46.39
N GLU A 223 83.21 16.83 -47.70
CA GLU A 223 81.91 17.08 -48.32
C GLU A 223 80.91 15.94 -48.03
N ASN A 224 81.31 14.69 -48.28
CA ASN A 224 80.50 13.51 -48.00
C ASN A 224 80.22 13.37 -46.48
N LYS A 225 81.21 13.66 -45.63
CA LYS A 225 81.08 13.65 -44.16
C LYS A 225 80.05 14.66 -43.65
N LEU A 226 79.95 15.84 -44.28
CA LEU A 226 78.89 16.81 -43.99
C LEU A 226 77.52 16.33 -44.49
N LYS A 227 77.44 15.71 -45.67
CA LYS A 227 76.20 15.14 -46.22
C LYS A 227 75.61 14.03 -45.34
N VAL A 228 76.43 13.06 -44.91
CA VAL A 228 75.97 12.00 -43.99
C VAL A 228 75.63 12.55 -42.61
N MET A 229 76.33 13.59 -42.12
CA MET A 229 75.99 14.23 -40.84
C MET A 229 74.60 14.88 -40.89
N LYS A 230 74.29 15.63 -41.96
CA LYS A 230 72.95 16.18 -42.16
C LYS A 230 71.89 15.09 -42.25
N ALA A 231 72.07 14.12 -43.15
CA ALA A 231 71.09 13.04 -43.33
C ALA A 231 70.90 12.16 -42.08
N ARG A 232 71.92 12.01 -41.21
CA ARG A 232 71.77 11.34 -39.91
C ARG A 232 70.93 12.18 -38.95
N ASN A 233 71.09 13.50 -38.93
CA ASN A 233 70.29 14.36 -38.07
C ASN A 233 68.82 14.37 -38.52
N GLU A 234 68.54 14.48 -39.82
CA GLU A 234 67.17 14.33 -40.35
C GLU A 234 66.59 12.96 -39.96
N TYR A 235 67.35 11.86 -40.15
CA TYR A 235 66.89 10.51 -39.77
C TYR A 235 66.54 10.40 -38.28
N LEU A 236 67.32 11.01 -37.38
CA LEU A 236 67.03 11.01 -35.95
C LEU A 236 65.80 11.86 -35.60
N LEU A 237 65.57 12.98 -36.28
CA LEU A 237 64.37 13.81 -36.10
C LEU A 237 63.11 13.09 -36.61
N THR A 238 63.15 12.49 -37.81
CA THR A 238 62.03 11.70 -38.34
C THR A 238 61.75 10.47 -37.48
N LEU A 239 62.79 9.81 -36.96
CA LEU A 239 62.63 8.66 -36.05
C LEU A 239 61.88 9.04 -34.78
N GLU A 240 62.25 10.15 -34.14
CA GLU A 240 61.59 10.63 -32.93
C GLU A 240 60.14 11.05 -33.20
N ALA A 241 59.88 11.74 -34.31
CA ALA A 241 58.52 12.09 -34.74
C ALA A 241 57.66 10.85 -35.06
N THR A 242 58.25 9.81 -35.64
CA THR A 242 57.57 8.53 -35.90
C THR A 242 57.23 7.81 -34.60
N ASN A 243 58.18 7.74 -33.66
CA ASN A 243 57.98 7.14 -32.34
C ASN A 243 56.88 7.86 -31.55
N ALA A 244 56.88 9.20 -31.55
CA ALA A 244 55.85 10.01 -30.91
C ALA A 244 54.45 9.79 -31.54
N SER A 245 54.39 9.68 -32.88
CA SER A 245 53.14 9.43 -33.61
C SER A 245 52.58 8.03 -33.34
N LEU A 246 53.43 7.00 -33.32
CA LEU A 246 53.09 5.64 -32.91
C LEU A 246 52.58 5.62 -31.46
N PHE A 247 53.32 6.23 -30.53
CA PHE A 247 52.93 6.29 -29.13
C PHE A 247 51.55 6.96 -28.96
N LYS A 248 51.33 8.11 -29.61
CA LYS A 248 50.04 8.81 -29.56
C LYS A 248 48.90 7.93 -30.08
N TYR A 249 49.06 7.31 -31.26
CA TYR A 249 48.03 6.47 -31.85
C TYR A 249 47.64 5.30 -30.94
N TYR A 250 48.64 4.53 -30.46
CA TYR A 250 48.40 3.31 -29.68
C TYR A 250 47.98 3.56 -28.22
N ILE A 251 48.37 4.68 -27.60
CA ILE A 251 48.15 4.95 -26.17
C ILE A 251 47.01 5.96 -25.92
N GLN A 252 46.72 6.86 -26.88
CA GLN A 252 45.71 7.92 -26.71
C GLN A 252 44.59 7.78 -27.73
N ASP A 253 44.89 7.89 -29.03
CA ASP A 253 43.84 8.01 -30.06
C ASP A 253 42.97 6.74 -30.13
N LEU A 254 43.57 5.55 -30.03
CA LEU A 254 42.82 4.28 -30.07
C LEU A 254 41.82 4.14 -28.91
N SER A 255 42.11 4.68 -27.72
CA SER A 255 41.15 4.67 -26.59
C SER A 255 39.94 5.53 -26.92
N HIS A 256 40.17 6.78 -27.34
CA HIS A 256 39.10 7.70 -27.70
C HIS A 256 38.23 7.20 -28.85
N LEU A 257 38.79 6.41 -29.78
CA LEU A 257 38.03 5.80 -30.87
C LEU A 257 37.15 4.64 -30.41
N ILE A 258 37.54 3.89 -29.37
CA ILE A 258 36.68 2.92 -28.69
C ILE A 258 35.53 3.65 -27.98
N ASP A 259 35.84 4.69 -27.20
CA ASP A 259 34.84 5.51 -26.51
C ASP A 259 33.80 6.11 -27.49
N CYS A 260 34.23 6.52 -28.69
CA CYS A 260 33.35 7.01 -29.75
C CYS A 260 32.45 5.93 -30.38
N CYS A 261 32.88 4.66 -30.41
CA CYS A 261 32.04 3.54 -30.87
C CYS A 261 31.00 3.15 -29.80
N ASP A 262 31.33 3.32 -28.53
CA ASP A 262 30.52 2.93 -27.37
C ASP A 262 29.51 4.01 -26.95
N LEU A 263 29.64 5.22 -27.52
CA LEU A 263 28.92 6.43 -27.12
C LEU A 263 27.39 6.23 -27.07
N GLY A 264 26.84 6.31 -25.86
CA GLY A 264 25.40 6.20 -25.62
C GLY A 264 24.83 4.77 -25.61
N TYR A 265 25.57 3.72 -26.02
CA TYR A 265 25.09 2.34 -26.05
C TYR A 265 24.58 1.88 -24.66
N HIS A 266 25.45 1.97 -23.65
CA HIS A 266 25.14 1.55 -22.28
C HIS A 266 24.00 2.38 -21.65
N ALA A 267 23.94 3.69 -21.91
CA ALA A 267 22.88 4.57 -21.43
C ALA A 267 21.53 4.30 -22.13
N GLY A 268 21.54 3.97 -23.42
CA GLY A 268 20.36 3.55 -24.18
C GLY A 268 19.78 2.24 -23.66
N LEU A 269 20.63 1.20 -23.56
CA LEU A 269 20.30 -0.12 -23.02
C LEU A 269 19.76 -0.02 -21.57
N SER A 270 20.44 0.75 -20.70
CA SER A 270 20.02 1.00 -19.32
C SER A 270 18.63 1.64 -19.23
N ARG A 271 18.34 2.68 -20.03
CA ARG A 271 17.01 3.32 -20.05
C ARG A 271 15.92 2.39 -20.58
N ALA A 272 16.20 1.57 -21.59
CA ALA A 272 15.23 0.60 -22.12
C ALA A 272 14.87 -0.47 -21.08
N LEU A 273 15.87 -1.05 -20.41
CA LEU A 273 15.66 -2.03 -19.35
C LEU A 273 15.01 -1.42 -18.10
N ARG A 274 15.31 -0.16 -17.76
CA ARG A 274 14.59 0.57 -16.69
C ARG A 274 13.14 0.86 -17.05
N THR A 275 12.82 1.09 -18.33
CA THR A 275 11.43 1.21 -18.80
C THR A 275 10.67 -0.09 -18.59
N TYR A 276 11.30 -1.24 -18.89
CA TYR A 276 10.75 -2.57 -18.59
C TYR A 276 10.51 -2.77 -17.08
N LEU A 277 11.53 -2.53 -16.24
CA LEU A 277 11.41 -2.69 -14.79
C LEU A 277 10.30 -1.81 -14.20
N SER A 278 10.20 -0.55 -14.63
CA SER A 278 9.14 0.36 -14.19
C SER A 278 7.74 -0.16 -14.54
N ALA A 279 7.58 -0.78 -15.71
CA ALA A 279 6.28 -1.30 -16.14
C ALA A 279 5.87 -2.57 -15.36
N GLU A 280 6.83 -3.45 -15.04
CA GLU A 280 6.58 -4.63 -14.17
C GLU A 280 6.25 -4.19 -12.72
N TYR A 281 6.95 -3.18 -12.18
CA TYR A 281 6.62 -2.63 -10.85
C TYR A 281 5.22 -2.01 -10.82
N SER A 282 4.83 -1.22 -11.82
CA SER A 282 3.48 -0.64 -11.90
C SER A 282 2.37 -1.70 -12.06
N LEU A 283 2.65 -2.81 -12.75
CA LEU A 283 1.74 -3.96 -12.80
C LEU A 283 1.53 -4.56 -11.41
N GLU A 284 2.60 -4.88 -10.68
CA GLU A 284 2.48 -5.52 -9.37
C GLU A 284 1.86 -4.57 -8.32
N THR A 285 2.11 -3.25 -8.39
CA THR A 285 1.42 -2.27 -7.55
C THR A 285 -0.08 -2.24 -7.82
N SER A 286 -0.53 -2.11 -9.07
CA SER A 286 -1.98 -2.07 -9.37
C SER A 286 -2.67 -3.40 -9.06
N ARG A 287 -1.91 -4.50 -9.11
CA ARG A 287 -2.34 -5.83 -8.68
C ARG A 287 -2.51 -5.90 -7.16
N HIS A 288 -1.53 -5.45 -6.38
CA HIS A 288 -1.59 -5.37 -4.91
C HIS A 288 -2.81 -4.56 -4.46
N GLU A 289 -2.96 -3.32 -4.92
CA GLU A 289 -4.13 -2.45 -4.67
C GLU A 289 -5.48 -3.13 -4.94
N GLY A 290 -5.52 -4.08 -5.89
CA GLY A 290 -6.74 -4.79 -6.28
C GLY A 290 -6.96 -6.12 -5.54
N LEU A 291 -5.93 -6.64 -4.88
CA LEU A 291 -6.04 -7.72 -3.90
C LEU A 291 -6.45 -7.16 -2.54
N ASP A 292 -5.91 -6.01 -2.12
CA ASP A 292 -6.24 -5.36 -0.84
C ASP A 292 -7.73 -4.97 -0.77
N ILE A 293 -8.28 -4.44 -1.88
CA ILE A 293 -9.72 -4.15 -2.04
C ILE A 293 -10.58 -5.42 -1.97
N LEU A 294 -10.03 -6.60 -2.33
CA LEU A 294 -10.71 -7.88 -2.20
C LEU A 294 -10.57 -8.46 -0.78
N GLU A 295 -9.43 -8.24 -0.12
CA GLU A 295 -9.15 -8.65 1.26
C GLU A 295 -10.07 -7.93 2.25
N GLY A 296 -10.13 -6.60 2.23
CA GLY A 296 -11.09 -5.83 3.05
C GLY A 296 -12.56 -6.18 2.78
N ALA A 297 -12.88 -6.70 1.59
CA ALA A 297 -14.22 -7.22 1.30
C ALA A 297 -14.46 -8.63 1.85
N VAL A 298 -13.42 -9.45 2.03
CA VAL A 298 -13.46 -10.74 2.74
C VAL A 298 -13.52 -10.55 4.25
N GLU A 299 -12.83 -9.54 4.79
CA GLU A 299 -12.99 -9.11 6.19
C GLU A 299 -14.40 -8.57 6.45
N GLY A 300 -14.99 -7.84 5.48
CA GLY A 300 -16.37 -7.35 5.50
C GLY A 300 -17.47 -8.42 5.33
N LEU A 301 -17.20 -9.71 5.54
CA LEU A 301 -18.19 -10.79 5.47
C LEU A 301 -19.03 -10.87 6.76
N ASP A 302 -20.23 -10.29 6.75
CA ASP A 302 -21.13 -10.21 7.92
C ASP A 302 -22.45 -11.00 7.70
N PRO A 303 -22.57 -12.23 8.25
CA PRO A 303 -23.79 -13.03 8.22
C PRO A 303 -25.00 -12.44 8.97
N SER A 304 -24.80 -11.49 9.89
CA SER A 304 -25.87 -10.83 10.64
C SER A 304 -26.48 -9.68 9.86
N ASN A 305 -25.66 -8.84 9.22
CA ASN A 305 -26.08 -7.79 8.30
C ASN A 305 -26.73 -8.40 7.05
N ASP A 306 -26.16 -9.47 6.48
CA ASP A 306 -26.78 -10.20 5.37
C ASP A 306 -28.15 -10.80 5.74
N ARG A 307 -28.30 -11.33 6.97
CA ARG A 307 -29.60 -11.79 7.49
C ARG A 307 -30.60 -10.64 7.63
N GLN A 308 -30.18 -9.48 8.13
CA GLN A 308 -31.02 -8.29 8.24
C GLN A 308 -31.48 -7.82 6.86
N ARG A 309 -30.54 -7.58 5.92
CA ARG A 309 -30.83 -7.18 4.53
C ARG A 309 -31.77 -8.17 3.84
N PHE A 310 -31.58 -9.48 4.05
CA PHE A 310 -32.46 -10.51 3.50
C PHE A 310 -33.91 -10.40 4.02
N MET A 311 -34.10 -10.10 5.31
CA MET A 311 -35.43 -9.88 5.89
C MET A 311 -36.06 -8.57 5.40
N GLU A 312 -35.29 -7.48 5.36
CA GLU A 312 -35.71 -6.15 4.86
C GLU A 312 -36.09 -6.16 3.38
N THR A 313 -35.42 -6.99 2.56
CA THR A 313 -35.73 -7.18 1.14
C THR A 313 -37.07 -7.91 0.92
N HIS A 314 -37.56 -8.64 1.93
CA HIS A 314 -38.77 -9.47 1.83
C HIS A 314 -39.79 -9.16 2.95
N PRO A 315 -40.22 -7.88 3.13
CA PRO A 315 -41.01 -7.48 4.29
C PRO A 315 -42.37 -8.21 4.34
N THR A 316 -42.97 -8.48 3.18
CA THR A 316 -44.23 -9.26 3.06
C THR A 316 -44.13 -10.70 3.57
N ALA A 317 -42.92 -11.23 3.81
CA ALA A 317 -42.68 -12.55 4.37
C ALA A 317 -42.27 -12.52 5.85
N PHE A 318 -41.67 -11.42 6.33
CA PHE A 318 -41.03 -11.34 7.65
C PHE A 318 -41.62 -10.30 8.61
N THR A 319 -42.44 -9.35 8.15
CA THR A 319 -43.17 -8.42 9.04
C THR A 319 -44.15 -9.21 9.94
N PRO A 320 -44.10 -9.04 11.28
CA PRO A 320 -45.00 -9.75 12.19
C PRO A 320 -46.48 -9.43 11.94
N PRO A 321 -47.40 -10.41 12.07
CA PRO A 321 -48.83 -10.17 11.97
C PRO A 321 -49.35 -9.35 13.16
N ALA A 322 -50.48 -8.66 12.97
CA ALA A 322 -51.16 -7.94 14.04
C ALA A 322 -51.51 -8.85 15.22
N ARG A 323 -51.36 -8.33 16.45
CA ARG A 323 -51.66 -9.07 17.68
C ARG A 323 -53.16 -9.38 17.78
N PHE A 324 -53.49 -10.64 18.09
CA PHE A 324 -54.88 -11.04 18.36
C PHE A 324 -55.40 -10.36 19.65
N SER A 325 -56.52 -9.66 19.53
CA SER A 325 -57.29 -9.10 20.65
C SER A 325 -58.37 -10.07 21.15
N PHE A 326 -58.84 -9.92 22.39
CA PHE A 326 -60.13 -10.48 22.81
C PHE A 326 -61.27 -9.94 21.93
N GLN A 327 -62.24 -10.79 21.62
CA GLN A 327 -63.39 -10.47 20.76
C GLN A 327 -64.68 -10.71 21.56
N PRO A 328 -65.32 -9.65 22.10
CA PRO A 328 -66.51 -9.77 22.93
C PRO A 328 -67.66 -10.49 22.21
N HIS A 329 -68.18 -11.56 22.82
CA HIS A 329 -69.35 -12.25 22.29
C HIS A 329 -70.63 -11.54 22.75
N MET A 330 -71.52 -11.20 21.81
CA MET A 330 -72.83 -10.59 22.08
C MET A 330 -72.82 -9.33 22.98
N GLY A 331 -71.73 -8.56 22.95
CA GLY A 331 -71.59 -7.35 23.76
C GLY A 331 -71.15 -7.57 25.21
N ASP A 332 -70.52 -8.71 25.51
CA ASP A 332 -69.83 -8.95 26.79
C ASP A 332 -68.90 -7.79 27.16
N GLN A 333 -69.05 -7.27 28.38
CA GLN A 333 -68.29 -6.13 28.89
C GLN A 333 -67.05 -6.58 29.69
N VAL A 334 -66.89 -7.90 29.94
CA VAL A 334 -65.79 -8.45 30.72
C VAL A 334 -64.63 -8.86 29.79
N SER A 335 -63.59 -8.03 29.73
CA SER A 335 -62.38 -8.26 28.93
C SER A 335 -61.17 -8.75 29.74
N GLN A 336 -61.37 -9.14 31.01
CA GLN A 336 -60.31 -9.45 31.98
C GLN A 336 -60.65 -10.73 32.79
N ILE A 337 -59.64 -11.35 33.43
CA ILE A 337 -59.86 -12.55 34.25
C ILE A 337 -60.63 -12.18 35.52
N THR A 338 -61.83 -12.72 35.67
CA THR A 338 -62.71 -12.47 36.82
C THR A 338 -62.34 -13.37 38.00
N ALA A 339 -61.56 -12.86 38.94
CA ALA A 339 -61.08 -13.58 40.13
C ALA A 339 -62.06 -13.56 41.32
N LEU A 340 -63.36 -13.76 41.08
CA LEU A 340 -64.38 -13.79 42.15
C LEU A 340 -64.12 -14.94 43.15
N PRO A 341 -64.48 -14.79 44.44
CA PRO A 341 -64.18 -15.80 45.48
C PRO A 341 -64.67 -17.23 45.17
N GLN A 342 -65.72 -17.36 44.35
CA GLN A 342 -66.27 -18.63 43.88
C GLN A 342 -65.33 -19.43 42.96
N VAL A 343 -64.40 -18.75 42.26
CA VAL A 343 -63.42 -19.35 41.33
C VAL A 343 -61.97 -19.07 41.74
N GLN A 344 -61.75 -18.12 42.66
CA GLN A 344 -60.43 -17.67 43.11
C GLN A 344 -59.54 -18.83 43.61
N ALA A 345 -60.12 -19.81 44.30
CA ALA A 345 -59.38 -20.99 44.78
C ALA A 345 -58.86 -21.88 43.63
N GLU A 346 -59.65 -22.08 42.57
CA GLU A 346 -59.22 -22.82 41.38
C GLU A 346 -58.15 -22.06 40.60
N LEU A 347 -58.29 -20.73 40.48
CA LEU A 347 -57.29 -19.87 39.83
C LEU A 347 -55.96 -19.85 40.61
N LEU A 348 -56.00 -19.81 41.94
CA LEU A 348 -54.82 -19.92 42.81
C LEU A 348 -54.12 -21.28 42.68
N LEU A 349 -54.88 -22.38 42.75
CA LEU A 349 -54.34 -23.73 42.53
C LEU A 349 -53.73 -23.85 41.12
N ARG A 350 -54.39 -23.28 40.11
CA ARG A 350 -53.90 -23.30 38.72
C ARG A 350 -52.65 -22.46 38.52
N PHE A 351 -52.54 -21.32 39.20
CA PHE A 351 -51.34 -20.50 39.24
C PHE A 351 -50.16 -21.27 39.84
N GLN A 352 -50.35 -21.91 41.01
CA GLN A 352 -49.31 -22.74 41.64
C GLN A 352 -48.88 -23.93 40.77
N GLN A 353 -49.83 -24.63 40.11
CA GLN A 353 -49.54 -25.70 39.15
C GLN A 353 -48.72 -25.23 37.95
N LEU A 354 -48.97 -24.01 37.45
CA LEU A 354 -48.20 -23.42 36.36
C LEU A 354 -46.80 -23.00 36.84
N GLN A 355 -46.70 -22.42 38.03
CA GLN A 355 -45.45 -21.95 38.62
C GLN A 355 -44.46 -23.10 38.84
N SER A 356 -44.89 -24.21 39.47
CA SER A 356 -44.03 -25.37 39.72
C SER A 356 -43.60 -26.06 38.42
N ARG A 357 -44.53 -26.23 37.46
CA ARG A 357 -44.21 -26.79 36.13
C ARG A 357 -43.26 -25.90 35.34
N LEU A 358 -43.38 -24.58 35.46
CA LEU A 358 -42.47 -23.62 34.82
C LEU A 358 -41.06 -23.67 35.42
N SER A 359 -40.90 -23.87 36.74
CA SER A 359 -39.57 -24.05 37.33
C SER A 359 -38.85 -25.29 36.79
N THR A 360 -39.53 -26.44 36.71
CA THR A 360 -38.95 -27.68 36.16
C THR A 360 -38.57 -27.53 34.70
N LEU A 361 -39.50 -27.10 33.83
CA LEU A 361 -39.26 -26.97 32.39
C LEU A 361 -38.14 -25.96 32.07
N LYS A 362 -37.97 -24.89 32.86
CA LYS A 362 -36.89 -23.92 32.66
C LYS A 362 -35.51 -24.51 32.96
N ILE A 363 -35.39 -25.38 33.96
CA ILE A 363 -34.13 -26.07 34.28
C ILE A 363 -33.78 -27.03 33.15
N GLU A 364 -34.72 -27.94 32.80
CA GLU A 364 -34.56 -28.91 31.71
C GLU A 364 -34.16 -28.22 30.38
N ASN A 365 -34.83 -27.12 30.03
CA ASN A 365 -34.59 -26.41 28.77
C ASN A 365 -33.26 -25.62 28.75
N GLU A 366 -32.77 -25.12 29.89
CA GLU A 366 -31.45 -24.48 29.96
C GLU A 366 -30.31 -25.51 29.90
N GLU A 367 -30.51 -26.75 30.35
CA GLU A 367 -29.53 -27.84 30.15
C GLU A 367 -29.41 -28.23 28.67
N VAL A 368 -30.55 -28.36 27.97
CA VAL A 368 -30.58 -28.59 26.51
C VAL A 368 -29.96 -27.42 25.75
N LYS A 369 -30.26 -26.18 26.15
CA LYS A 369 -29.67 -24.97 25.58
C LYS A 369 -28.14 -24.97 25.69
N LYS A 370 -27.59 -25.15 26.89
CA LYS A 370 -26.13 -25.22 27.12
C LYS A 370 -25.46 -26.32 26.30
N THR A 371 -26.12 -27.46 26.16
CA THR A 371 -25.65 -28.56 25.30
C THR A 371 -25.59 -28.11 23.82
N SER A 372 -26.62 -27.41 23.34
CA SER A 372 -26.67 -26.87 21.98
C SER A 372 -25.66 -25.75 21.74
N GLU A 373 -25.43 -24.87 22.73
CA GLU A 373 -24.46 -23.77 22.68
C GLU A 373 -23.01 -24.30 22.69
N ALA A 374 -22.69 -25.28 23.55
CA ALA A 374 -21.39 -25.95 23.54
C ALA A 374 -21.12 -26.67 22.22
N THR A 375 -22.13 -27.36 21.66
CA THR A 375 -22.00 -28.00 20.34
C THR A 375 -21.80 -26.98 19.22
N LEU A 376 -22.46 -25.81 19.30
CA LEU A 376 -22.25 -24.72 18.34
C LEU A 376 -20.83 -24.18 18.40
N SER A 377 -20.26 -23.99 19.59
CA SER A 377 -18.85 -23.62 19.77
C SER A 377 -17.93 -24.63 19.07
N THR A 378 -18.13 -25.93 19.28
CA THR A 378 -17.34 -26.97 18.60
C THR A 378 -17.49 -26.94 17.07
N ILE A 379 -18.65 -26.53 16.54
CA ILE A 379 -18.81 -26.32 15.09
C ILE A 379 -18.05 -25.07 14.64
N GLN A 380 -18.09 -23.97 15.41
CA GLN A 380 -17.33 -22.76 15.12
C GLN A 380 -15.81 -23.03 15.11
N ASP A 381 -15.29 -23.76 16.11
CA ASP A 381 -13.89 -24.18 16.18
C ASP A 381 -13.46 -25.03 14.97
N LEU A 382 -14.38 -25.81 14.39
CA LEU A 382 -14.14 -26.68 13.22
C LEU A 382 -14.22 -25.95 11.87
N VAL A 383 -14.91 -24.79 11.78
CA VAL A 383 -15.04 -24.02 10.53
C VAL A 383 -14.16 -22.77 10.50
N ASN A 384 -13.76 -22.24 11.65
CA ASN A 384 -12.84 -21.11 11.78
C ASN A 384 -11.36 -21.57 11.78
N MET A 385 -11.04 -22.69 11.13
CA MET A 385 -9.66 -23.15 10.99
C MET A 385 -8.92 -22.34 9.93
N GLU A 386 -7.76 -21.80 10.27
CA GLU A 386 -6.88 -21.03 9.36
C GLU A 386 -6.11 -21.93 8.39
N ASP A 387 -6.80 -22.75 7.57
CA ASP A 387 -6.18 -23.66 6.58
C ASP A 387 -6.01 -23.06 5.17
N TYR A 388 -5.91 -21.72 5.09
CA TYR A 388 -5.76 -20.93 3.85
C TYR A 388 -4.34 -20.44 3.52
N ASP A 389 -3.37 -20.47 4.44
CA ASP A 389 -1.97 -20.17 4.08
C ASP A 389 -1.40 -21.26 3.16
N VAL A 390 -0.87 -20.82 2.02
CA VAL A 390 -0.28 -21.68 0.98
C VAL A 390 1.20 -21.39 0.75
N SER A 391 1.85 -20.61 1.60
CA SER A 391 3.25 -20.17 1.46
C SER A 391 4.25 -21.33 1.26
N GLU A 392 4.02 -22.49 1.89
CA GLU A 392 4.82 -23.70 1.66
C GLU A 392 4.81 -24.17 0.20
N SER A 393 3.72 -23.95 -0.53
CA SER A 393 3.57 -24.33 -1.95
C SER A 393 4.51 -23.56 -2.88
N PHE A 394 5.03 -22.41 -2.44
CA PHE A 394 5.94 -21.55 -3.19
C PHE A 394 7.40 -21.67 -2.74
N GLN A 395 7.72 -22.61 -1.83
CA GLN A 395 9.11 -22.89 -1.41
C GLN A 395 9.88 -23.64 -2.51
N HIS A 396 10.56 -22.87 -3.36
CA HIS A 396 11.37 -23.39 -4.45
C HIS A 396 12.68 -24.02 -3.95
N SER A 397 12.64 -25.32 -3.62
CA SER A 397 13.84 -26.13 -3.36
C SER A 397 14.84 -26.03 -4.51
N ARG A 398 16.12 -25.79 -4.20
CA ARG A 398 17.20 -25.67 -5.20
C ARG A 398 17.58 -27.00 -5.88
N SER A 399 16.93 -28.11 -5.53
CA SER A 399 17.11 -29.40 -6.23
C SER A 399 16.24 -29.45 -7.47
N THR A 400 16.75 -30.01 -8.57
CA THR A 400 15.99 -30.25 -9.81
C THR A 400 15.01 -31.43 -9.70
N GLU A 401 14.78 -31.96 -8.49
CA GLU A 401 14.04 -33.18 -8.24
C GLU A 401 12.56 -32.91 -7.95
N SER A 402 11.74 -32.99 -9.01
CA SER A 402 10.28 -33.21 -8.97
C SER A 402 9.47 -32.48 -7.88
N VAL A 403 9.00 -31.27 -8.21
CA VAL A 403 8.04 -30.41 -7.45
C VAL A 403 6.74 -31.13 -7.02
N LYS A 404 6.46 -32.35 -7.50
CA LYS A 404 5.28 -33.15 -7.15
C LYS A 404 5.29 -33.78 -5.75
N SER A 405 6.40 -33.72 -5.00
CA SER A 405 6.57 -34.55 -3.80
C SER A 405 6.29 -33.87 -2.45
N SER A 406 6.50 -32.55 -2.32
CA SER A 406 6.54 -31.87 -1.01
C SER A 406 5.18 -31.72 -0.31
N VAL A 407 4.09 -31.63 -1.06
CA VAL A 407 2.72 -31.39 -0.52
C VAL A 407 1.99 -32.70 -0.15
N SER A 408 2.72 -33.82 -0.07
CA SER A 408 2.12 -35.17 0.04
C SER A 408 1.64 -35.54 1.45
N ASP A 409 2.39 -35.13 2.47
CA ASP A 409 2.29 -35.65 3.84
C ASP A 409 1.58 -34.69 4.83
N THR A 410 1.21 -33.49 4.37
CA THR A 410 0.63 -32.42 5.20
C THR A 410 -0.85 -32.68 5.57
N TYR A 411 -1.38 -31.86 6.48
CA TYR A 411 -2.73 -31.89 7.09
C TYR A 411 -3.92 -31.99 6.08
N LEU A 412 -3.66 -31.68 4.81
CA LEU A 412 -4.59 -31.65 3.67
C LEU A 412 -4.72 -32.99 2.91
N SER A 413 -4.12 -34.08 3.40
CA SER A 413 -4.24 -35.39 2.73
C SER A 413 -5.71 -35.84 2.60
N LYS A 414 -6.09 -36.38 1.43
CA LYS A 414 -7.49 -36.72 1.11
C LYS A 414 -8.18 -37.65 2.14
N PRO A 415 -7.50 -38.65 2.74
CA PRO A 415 -8.11 -39.48 3.78
C PRO A 415 -8.36 -38.73 5.10
N SER A 416 -7.50 -37.79 5.51
CA SER A 416 -7.69 -37.01 6.74
C SER A 416 -8.86 -36.04 6.59
N LEU A 417 -8.94 -35.34 5.45
CA LEU A 417 -10.05 -34.44 5.10
C LEU A 417 -11.40 -35.15 5.10
N ALA A 418 -11.49 -36.36 4.54
CA ALA A 418 -12.71 -37.14 4.56
C ALA A 418 -13.16 -37.48 5.99
N LYS A 419 -12.22 -37.82 6.89
CA LYS A 419 -12.52 -38.08 8.30
C LYS A 419 -12.91 -36.81 9.06
N ARG A 420 -12.20 -35.67 8.86
CA ARG A 420 -12.56 -34.36 9.44
C ARG A 420 -14.00 -33.99 9.08
N ARG A 421 -14.35 -34.08 7.80
CA ARG A 421 -15.69 -33.75 7.29
C ARG A 421 -16.80 -34.65 7.83
N ALA A 422 -16.55 -35.95 8.01
CA ALA A 422 -17.52 -36.85 8.61
C ALA A 422 -17.81 -36.49 10.07
N ASN A 423 -16.77 -36.18 10.86
CA ASN A 423 -16.90 -35.73 12.25
C ASN A 423 -17.69 -34.41 12.34
N GLN A 424 -17.40 -33.44 11.48
CA GLN A 424 -18.17 -32.19 11.39
C GLN A 424 -19.67 -32.46 11.14
N GLN A 425 -20.00 -33.31 10.18
CA GLN A 425 -21.40 -33.62 9.83
C GLN A 425 -22.16 -34.35 10.95
N GLU A 426 -21.47 -35.18 11.74
CA GLU A 426 -22.02 -35.82 12.93
C GLU A 426 -22.29 -34.79 14.05
N THR A 427 -21.36 -33.85 14.27
CA THR A 427 -21.54 -32.73 15.22
C THR A 427 -22.69 -31.80 14.79
N GLU A 428 -22.79 -31.45 13.51
CA GLU A 428 -23.90 -30.66 12.94
C GLU A 428 -25.25 -31.36 13.17
N LEU A 429 -25.33 -32.67 12.94
CA LEU A 429 -26.55 -33.45 13.17
C LEU A 429 -26.96 -33.49 14.65
N PHE A 430 -25.99 -33.59 15.56
CA PHE A 430 -26.23 -33.50 17.00
C PHE A 430 -26.71 -32.11 17.41
N TYR A 431 -26.08 -31.04 16.89
CA TYR A 431 -26.51 -29.65 17.10
C TYR A 431 -27.96 -29.44 16.67
N PHE A 432 -28.34 -29.82 15.44
CA PHE A 432 -29.72 -29.66 14.97
C PHE A 432 -30.73 -30.48 15.80
N THR A 433 -30.32 -31.63 16.33
CA THR A 433 -31.13 -32.44 17.24
C THR A 433 -31.40 -31.68 18.55
N LYS A 434 -30.35 -31.10 19.17
CA LYS A 434 -30.47 -30.35 20.43
C LYS A 434 -31.13 -28.97 20.27
N LEU A 435 -30.89 -28.27 19.16
CA LEU A 435 -31.58 -27.03 18.80
C LEU A 435 -33.10 -27.26 18.67
N LYS A 436 -33.51 -28.36 18.03
CA LYS A 436 -34.93 -28.72 17.93
C LYS A 436 -35.55 -28.95 19.31
N GLU A 437 -34.89 -29.74 20.16
CA GLU A 437 -35.32 -30.05 21.53
C GLU A 437 -35.49 -28.77 22.38
N TYR A 438 -34.51 -27.85 22.31
CA TYR A 438 -34.57 -26.52 22.93
C TYR A 438 -35.73 -25.67 22.39
N LEU A 439 -35.96 -25.66 21.08
CA LEU A 439 -37.06 -24.89 20.48
C LEU A 439 -38.42 -25.45 20.89
N GLU A 440 -38.58 -26.78 20.99
CA GLU A 440 -39.82 -27.42 21.44
C GLU A 440 -40.10 -27.13 22.93
N GLY A 441 -39.08 -27.18 23.80
CA GLY A 441 -39.18 -26.83 25.22
C GLY A 441 -39.45 -25.33 25.45
N SER A 442 -38.69 -24.45 24.81
CA SER A 442 -38.88 -23.00 24.85
C SER A 442 -40.29 -22.57 24.39
N ASN A 443 -40.80 -23.19 23.32
CA ASN A 443 -42.18 -23.00 22.86
C ASN A 443 -43.23 -23.43 23.89
N LEU A 444 -42.97 -24.43 24.72
CA LEU A 444 -43.87 -24.83 25.82
C LEU A 444 -43.77 -23.84 26.99
N ILE A 445 -42.56 -23.42 27.37
CA ILE A 445 -42.33 -22.44 28.43
C ILE A 445 -43.07 -21.14 28.11
N ALA A 446 -42.92 -20.57 26.92
CA ALA A 446 -43.60 -19.34 26.51
C ALA A 446 -45.13 -19.43 26.65
N LYS A 447 -45.73 -20.56 26.24
CA LYS A 447 -47.20 -20.81 26.32
C LYS A 447 -47.71 -20.94 27.76
N LEU A 448 -46.89 -21.43 28.68
CA LEU A 448 -47.25 -21.57 30.10
C LEU A 448 -46.95 -20.28 30.88
N GLN A 449 -45.84 -19.60 30.58
CA GLN A 449 -45.41 -18.33 31.19
C GLN A 449 -46.44 -17.24 30.94
N ALA A 450 -46.90 -17.06 29.69
CA ALA A 450 -47.94 -16.09 29.36
C ALA A 450 -49.27 -16.31 30.12
N LYS A 451 -49.61 -17.56 30.47
CA LYS A 451 -50.80 -17.90 31.28
C LYS A 451 -50.57 -17.64 32.76
N HIS A 452 -49.39 -18.02 33.26
CA HIS A 452 -48.94 -17.74 34.63
C HIS A 452 -48.95 -16.23 34.92
N ASP A 453 -48.41 -15.40 34.02
CA ASP A 453 -48.28 -13.95 34.24
C ASP A 453 -49.58 -13.16 34.00
N MET A 454 -50.55 -13.76 33.31
CA MET A 454 -51.92 -13.24 33.30
C MET A 454 -52.61 -13.52 34.64
N LEU A 455 -52.54 -14.77 35.13
CA LEU A 455 -53.10 -15.15 36.44
C LEU A 455 -52.43 -14.39 37.59
N LYS A 456 -51.10 -14.21 37.55
CA LYS A 456 -50.35 -13.48 38.58
C LYS A 456 -50.89 -12.07 38.81
N ARG A 457 -51.23 -11.35 37.74
CA ARG A 457 -51.79 -9.99 37.80
C ARG A 457 -53.20 -10.01 38.41
N SER A 458 -54.11 -10.80 37.85
CA SER A 458 -55.50 -10.86 38.31
C SER A 458 -55.70 -11.52 39.68
N ILE A 459 -54.71 -12.25 40.20
CA ILE A 459 -54.69 -12.73 41.59
C ILE A 459 -54.15 -11.62 42.51
N ALA A 460 -53.08 -10.91 42.14
CA ALA A 460 -52.55 -9.79 42.93
C ALA A 460 -53.55 -8.62 43.06
N GLU A 461 -54.35 -8.38 42.02
CA GLU A 461 -55.46 -7.41 42.03
C GLU A 461 -56.55 -7.74 43.06
N GLY A 462 -56.64 -9.00 43.52
CA GLY A 462 -57.62 -9.45 44.53
C GLY A 462 -57.27 -9.10 45.98
N ASP A 463 -56.00 -8.86 46.31
CA ASP A 463 -55.52 -8.57 47.68
C ASP A 463 -55.36 -7.06 47.96
N VAL A 464 -55.37 -6.22 46.91
CA VAL A 464 -54.98 -4.80 47.00
C VAL A 464 -56.19 -3.85 47.02
N ALA A 465 -57.33 -4.31 47.55
CA ALA A 465 -58.55 -3.50 47.72
C ALA A 465 -58.37 -2.29 48.67
N LEU A 466 -57.29 -2.25 49.46
CA LEU A 466 -57.02 -1.21 50.45
C LEU A 466 -55.87 -0.24 50.09
N PHE A 467 -55.00 -0.55 49.12
CA PHE A 467 -53.96 0.39 48.67
C PHE A 467 -54.45 1.30 47.53
N SER A 468 -55.32 2.23 47.92
CA SER A 468 -56.09 3.11 47.05
C SER A 468 -55.25 3.96 46.07
N LYS A 469 -55.41 3.69 44.77
CA LYS A 469 -55.59 4.70 43.71
C LYS A 469 -54.51 5.81 43.57
N MET A 470 -53.21 5.50 43.58
CA MET A 470 -52.20 6.55 43.34
C MET A 470 -51.04 6.24 42.37
N CYS A 471 -50.86 4.99 41.90
CA CYS A 471 -49.73 4.65 41.00
C CYS A 471 -50.15 4.34 39.54
N ASN A 472 -51.24 3.59 39.33
CA ASN A 472 -51.46 2.85 38.08
C ASN A 472 -52.14 3.63 36.93
N TYR A 473 -52.12 4.97 36.96
CA TYR A 473 -52.48 5.78 35.77
C TYR A 473 -51.25 6.30 35.03
N TYR A 474 -50.18 6.66 35.76
CA TYR A 474 -48.93 7.11 35.15
C TYR A 474 -48.15 5.95 34.52
N ASP A 475 -48.04 4.81 35.21
CA ASP A 475 -47.12 3.73 34.84
C ASP A 475 -47.50 3.04 33.50
N TYR A 476 -48.80 2.88 33.22
CA TYR A 476 -49.27 2.31 31.96
C TYR A 476 -49.11 3.25 30.76
N ILE A 477 -49.26 4.57 30.96
CA ILE A 477 -49.02 5.56 29.91
C ILE A 477 -47.51 5.72 29.68
N TYR A 478 -46.69 5.74 30.74
CA TYR A 478 -45.22 5.72 30.60
C TYR A 478 -44.74 4.46 29.86
N SER A 479 -45.22 3.27 30.23
CA SER A 479 -44.86 2.03 29.53
C SER A 479 -45.25 2.01 28.05
N LEU A 480 -46.23 2.81 27.62
CA LEU A 480 -46.67 2.87 26.22
C LEU A 480 -46.03 4.03 25.43
N LEU A 481 -45.66 5.14 26.08
CA LEU A 481 -44.90 6.23 25.46
C LEU A 481 -43.39 5.92 25.34
N LEU A 482 -42.77 5.25 26.31
CA LEU A 482 -41.34 4.90 26.24
C LEU A 482 -41.05 3.91 25.09
N TYR A 483 -42.04 3.10 24.70
CA TYR A 483 -41.87 2.04 23.68
C TYR A 483 -41.79 2.54 22.22
N THR A 484 -41.79 3.86 21.99
CA THR A 484 -41.58 4.46 20.67
C THR A 484 -40.37 5.40 20.64
N THR A 485 -40.21 6.30 21.63
CA THR A 485 -39.14 7.33 21.57
C THR A 485 -37.88 7.03 22.40
N THR A 486 -37.85 6.04 23.31
CA THR A 486 -36.68 5.83 24.21
C THR A 486 -35.89 4.55 23.98
N ALA A 487 -36.26 3.71 23.00
CA ALA A 487 -35.59 2.44 22.72
C ALA A 487 -34.09 2.60 22.38
N ALA A 488 -33.69 3.71 21.74
CA ALA A 488 -32.30 3.99 21.38
C ALA A 488 -31.43 4.57 22.53
N ALA A 489 -32.00 4.81 23.72
CA ALA A 489 -31.28 5.41 24.85
C ALA A 489 -31.36 4.60 26.15
N ALA A 490 -32.41 3.80 26.35
CA ALA A 490 -32.57 2.99 27.57
C ALA A 490 -31.64 1.76 27.61
N ASP A 491 -31.29 1.19 26.46
CA ASP A 491 -30.55 -0.09 26.36
C ASP A 491 -29.02 0.07 26.45
N SER A 492 -28.50 1.30 26.40
CA SER A 492 -27.06 1.61 26.41
C SER A 492 -26.54 2.21 27.74
N GLY A 493 -27.44 2.57 28.66
CA GLY A 493 -27.08 3.22 29.93
C GLY A 493 -26.48 4.63 29.82
N LYS A 494 -26.32 5.19 28.61
CA LYS A 494 -25.77 6.53 28.40
C LYS A 494 -26.80 7.63 28.68
N ALA A 495 -26.36 8.69 29.36
CA ALA A 495 -27.20 9.85 29.69
C ALA A 495 -27.33 10.89 28.55
N ILE A 496 -26.58 10.73 27.46
CA ILE A 496 -26.74 11.44 26.18
C ILE A 496 -26.92 10.35 25.10
N PRO A 497 -27.87 10.49 24.14
CA PRO A 497 -28.00 9.54 23.04
C PRO A 497 -26.75 9.50 22.15
N LEU A 498 -26.31 8.31 21.74
CA LEU A 498 -25.07 8.12 20.97
C LEU A 498 -25.01 8.96 19.68
N ILE A 499 -26.11 9.03 18.94
CA ILE A 499 -26.23 9.89 17.74
C ILE A 499 -26.03 11.39 18.04
N VAL A 500 -26.39 11.87 19.23
CA VAL A 500 -26.16 13.26 19.65
C VAL A 500 -24.71 13.45 20.09
N GLU A 501 -24.20 12.56 20.92
CA GLU A 501 -22.81 12.53 21.42
C GLU A 501 -21.81 12.52 20.26
N SER A 502 -21.97 11.60 19.30
CA SER A 502 -21.01 11.39 18.22
C SER A 502 -21.14 12.40 17.08
N CYS A 503 -22.34 12.87 16.73
CA CYS A 503 -22.46 13.99 15.78
C CYS A 503 -21.88 15.29 16.38
N ILE A 504 -22.06 15.55 17.68
CA ILE A 504 -21.45 16.71 18.34
C ILE A 504 -19.93 16.54 18.42
N ARG A 505 -19.40 15.36 18.77
CA ARG A 505 -17.95 15.06 18.73
C ARG A 505 -17.36 15.32 17.34
N PHE A 506 -17.95 14.76 16.29
CA PHE A 506 -17.45 14.89 14.93
C PHE A 506 -17.47 16.35 14.43
N ILE A 507 -18.54 17.10 14.74
CA ILE A 507 -18.61 18.53 14.40
C ILE A 507 -17.66 19.38 15.27
N ASN A 508 -17.35 18.97 16.50
CA ASN A 508 -16.34 19.61 17.34
C ASN A 508 -14.91 19.37 16.85
N LEU A 509 -14.64 18.22 16.23
CA LEU A 509 -13.32 17.88 15.69
C LEU A 509 -13.07 18.51 14.31
N TYR A 510 -14.06 18.45 13.41
CA TYR A 510 -13.85 18.77 11.98
C TYR A 510 -14.76 19.89 11.45
N GLY A 511 -15.75 20.35 12.22
CA GLY A 511 -16.82 21.23 11.73
C GLY A 511 -16.91 22.63 12.34
N LEU A 512 -16.10 22.96 13.36
CA LEU A 512 -16.20 24.24 14.07
C LEU A 512 -15.96 25.46 13.15
N GLN A 513 -15.08 25.34 12.16
CA GLN A 513 -14.73 26.41 11.21
C GLN A 513 -15.51 26.33 9.88
N HIS A 514 -16.32 25.27 9.66
CA HIS A 514 -16.96 25.05 8.36
C HIS A 514 -18.06 26.07 8.06
N GLN A 515 -17.91 26.82 6.97
CA GLN A 515 -18.83 27.89 6.59
C GLN A 515 -20.28 27.42 6.43
N GLY A 516 -21.21 28.09 7.12
CA GLY A 516 -22.63 27.80 7.05
C GLY A 516 -23.04 26.45 7.64
N ILE A 517 -22.23 25.87 8.54
CA ILE A 517 -22.58 24.64 9.27
C ILE A 517 -23.99 24.75 9.88
N PHE A 518 -24.82 23.71 9.76
CA PHE A 518 -26.28 23.71 10.01
C PHE A 518 -27.17 24.60 9.13
N ARG A 519 -26.67 25.63 8.43
CA ARG A 519 -27.46 26.42 7.46
C ARG A 519 -27.46 25.77 6.07
N VAL A 520 -26.31 25.25 5.64
CA VAL A 520 -26.19 24.40 4.44
C VAL A 520 -26.87 23.04 4.72
N SER A 521 -27.31 22.37 3.65
CA SER A 521 -27.94 21.05 3.73
C SER A 521 -27.05 20.02 3.04
N GLY A 522 -26.57 19.03 3.80
CA GLY A 522 -25.82 17.90 3.25
C GLY A 522 -26.66 16.94 2.42
N SER A 523 -25.98 15.94 1.87
CA SER A 523 -26.54 14.93 0.99
C SER A 523 -27.69 14.18 1.66
N GLN A 524 -28.91 14.28 1.11
CA GLN A 524 -30.08 13.63 1.69
C GLN A 524 -30.02 12.09 1.61
N VAL A 525 -29.12 11.52 0.81
CA VAL A 525 -28.83 10.08 0.80
C VAL A 525 -28.00 9.74 2.04
N GLU A 526 -26.83 10.36 2.17
CA GLU A 526 -25.88 10.16 3.28
C GLU A 526 -26.47 10.49 4.65
N VAL A 527 -27.28 11.56 4.75
CA VAL A 527 -28.05 11.91 5.97
C VAL A 527 -28.96 10.76 6.41
N ASN A 528 -29.55 10.02 5.47
CA ASN A 528 -30.33 8.83 5.80
C ASN A 528 -29.42 7.63 6.09
N ASP A 529 -28.31 7.44 5.37
CA ASP A 529 -27.42 6.29 5.58
C ASP A 529 -26.70 6.32 6.94
N ILE A 530 -26.18 7.48 7.35
CA ILE A 530 -25.59 7.70 8.68
C ILE A 530 -26.64 7.46 9.78
N LYS A 531 -27.84 8.04 9.63
CA LYS A 531 -28.98 7.84 10.55
C LYS A 531 -29.40 6.37 10.65
N ASN A 532 -29.51 5.68 9.52
CA ASN A 532 -29.82 4.26 9.47
C ASN A 532 -28.70 3.40 10.10
N SER A 533 -27.46 3.87 10.15
CA SER A 533 -26.37 3.20 10.90
C SER A 533 -26.53 3.35 12.41
N PHE A 534 -26.84 4.55 12.89
CA PHE A 534 -27.20 4.76 14.30
C PHE A 534 -28.44 3.95 14.72
N GLU A 535 -29.45 3.82 13.85
CA GLU A 535 -30.64 2.98 14.11
C GLU A 535 -30.35 1.47 14.10
N ARG A 536 -29.23 1.02 13.52
CA ARG A 536 -28.72 -0.35 13.65
C ARG A 536 -27.87 -0.58 14.91
N GLY A 537 -27.59 0.47 15.69
CA GLY A 537 -26.77 0.41 16.90
C GLY A 537 -25.27 0.68 16.68
N ASN A 538 -24.85 1.01 15.45
CA ASN A 538 -23.46 1.35 15.13
C ASN A 538 -23.24 2.87 15.22
N ASP A 539 -22.04 3.31 15.61
CA ASP A 539 -21.61 4.71 15.44
C ASP A 539 -20.73 4.83 14.20
N PRO A 540 -21.22 5.34 13.05
CA PRO A 540 -20.41 5.49 11.84
C PRO A 540 -19.36 6.61 11.96
N LEU A 541 -19.34 7.37 13.05
CA LEU A 541 -18.46 8.52 13.25
C LEU A 541 -17.28 8.23 14.19
N THR A 542 -17.04 6.97 14.58
CA THR A 542 -15.87 6.59 15.40
C THR A 542 -14.55 6.61 14.63
N ASP A 543 -14.60 6.32 13.33
CA ASP A 543 -13.43 5.90 12.57
C ASP A 543 -12.89 7.07 11.73
N GLU A 544 -11.63 7.45 11.94
CA GLU A 544 -11.02 8.64 11.32
C GLU A 544 -10.81 8.52 9.80
N GLU A 545 -10.96 7.31 9.23
CA GLU A 545 -10.85 7.03 7.80
C GLU A 545 -12.15 7.38 7.03
N ASN A 546 -13.29 7.48 7.71
CA ASN A 546 -14.59 7.78 7.09
C ASN A 546 -14.77 9.28 6.84
N ASN A 547 -14.37 9.71 5.63
CA ASN A 547 -14.56 11.06 5.09
C ASN A 547 -16.06 11.41 4.82
N HIS A 548 -16.87 11.49 5.87
CA HIS A 548 -18.27 11.92 5.81
C HIS A 548 -18.39 13.44 5.56
N ASP A 549 -19.38 13.85 4.77
CA ASP A 549 -19.69 15.27 4.61
C ASP A 549 -20.18 15.85 5.94
N ILE A 550 -19.47 16.87 6.41
CA ILE A 550 -19.78 17.58 7.66
C ILE A 550 -21.18 18.24 7.61
N ASN A 551 -21.67 18.61 6.42
CA ASN A 551 -23.03 19.12 6.23
C ASN A 551 -24.09 18.01 6.31
N SER A 552 -23.74 16.78 5.93
CA SER A 552 -24.55 15.57 6.15
C SER A 552 -24.60 15.23 7.65
N VAL A 553 -23.47 15.24 8.37
CA VAL A 553 -23.45 15.01 9.83
C VAL A 553 -24.27 16.09 10.57
N ALA A 554 -24.14 17.35 10.19
CA ALA A 554 -24.98 18.44 10.70
C ALA A 554 -26.46 18.30 10.30
N GLY A 555 -26.75 17.67 9.16
CA GLY A 555 -28.08 17.27 8.73
C GLY A 555 -28.69 16.19 9.64
N VAL A 556 -27.92 15.16 9.97
CA VAL A 556 -28.32 14.05 10.87
C VAL A 556 -28.68 14.58 12.26
N LEU A 557 -27.85 15.43 12.86
CA LEU A 557 -28.12 15.99 14.20
C LEU A 557 -29.41 16.81 14.23
N LYS A 558 -29.67 17.66 13.22
CA LYS A 558 -30.95 18.39 13.09
C LYS A 558 -32.12 17.44 12.89
N MET A 559 -31.98 16.44 12.02
CA MET A 559 -33.02 15.47 11.71
C MET A 559 -33.42 14.65 12.94
N TYR A 560 -32.45 14.23 13.75
CA TYR A 560 -32.70 13.51 15.00
C TYR A 560 -33.64 14.30 15.92
N PHE A 561 -33.28 15.55 16.25
CA PHE A 561 -34.12 16.38 17.14
C PHE A 561 -35.49 16.73 16.53
N ARG A 562 -35.57 16.93 15.21
CA ARG A 562 -36.82 17.21 14.50
C ARG A 562 -37.80 16.02 14.52
N ASN A 563 -37.28 14.80 14.55
CA ASN A 563 -38.07 13.57 14.39
C ASN A 563 -38.39 12.87 15.73
N LEU A 564 -38.12 13.51 16.88
CA LEU A 564 -38.55 12.99 18.18
C LEU A 564 -40.08 13.08 18.31
N ASP A 565 -40.76 11.97 18.64
CA ASP A 565 -42.23 11.97 18.89
C ASP A 565 -42.62 12.99 19.98
N ASN A 566 -41.71 13.20 20.93
CA ASN A 566 -41.75 14.22 21.96
C ASN A 566 -40.62 15.23 21.68
N PRO A 567 -40.90 16.37 21.02
CA PRO A 567 -39.90 17.40 20.74
C PRO A 567 -39.23 17.90 22.03
N LEU A 568 -37.96 18.31 21.91
CA LEU A 568 -37.12 18.68 23.05
C LEU A 568 -37.80 19.74 23.95
N PHE A 569 -38.49 20.71 23.34
CA PHE A 569 -39.42 21.60 24.02
C PHE A 569 -40.86 21.10 23.80
N SER A 570 -41.55 20.66 24.85
CA SER A 570 -42.90 20.10 24.73
C SER A 570 -43.93 21.13 24.25
N LYS A 571 -44.87 20.71 23.38
CA LYS A 571 -45.93 21.58 22.82
C LYS A 571 -46.73 22.33 23.91
N GLU A 572 -46.88 21.73 25.09
CA GLU A 572 -47.55 22.32 26.26
C GLU A 572 -46.88 23.63 26.73
N LYS A 573 -45.54 23.67 26.76
CA LYS A 573 -44.77 24.82 27.26
C LYS A 573 -44.56 25.92 26.22
N PHE A 574 -45.01 25.70 24.98
CA PHE A 574 -44.82 26.63 23.86
C PHE A 574 -45.43 28.01 24.14
N ASN A 575 -46.63 28.05 24.71
CA ASN A 575 -47.33 29.30 25.06
C ASN A 575 -46.68 30.02 26.24
N ASP A 576 -46.22 29.28 27.26
CA ASP A 576 -45.52 29.83 28.42
C ASP A 576 -44.17 30.45 28.05
N LEU A 577 -43.47 29.87 27.05
CA LEU A 577 -42.21 30.39 26.54
C LEU A 577 -42.41 31.60 25.63
N ILE A 578 -43.38 31.60 24.71
CA ILE A 578 -43.65 32.74 23.81
C ILE A 578 -44.21 33.96 24.57
N SER A 579 -44.97 33.77 25.64
CA SER A 579 -45.50 34.87 26.45
C SER A 579 -44.45 35.57 27.34
N LEU A 580 -43.21 35.06 27.41
CA LEU A 580 -42.15 35.56 28.31
C LEU A 580 -40.85 35.89 27.56
N TYR A 581 -40.94 36.82 26.60
CA TYR A 581 -39.77 37.37 25.90
C TYR A 581 -38.78 38.10 26.85
N GLU A 582 -37.51 38.16 26.43
CA GLU A 582 -36.40 38.92 27.03
C GLU A 582 -35.95 38.57 28.47
N ARG A 583 -36.30 37.40 29.05
CA ARG A 583 -35.82 37.03 30.41
C ARG A 583 -35.31 35.59 30.54
N ALA A 584 -33.98 35.43 30.49
CA ALA A 584 -33.28 34.17 30.77
C ALA A 584 -33.70 33.51 32.10
N LEU A 585 -33.88 34.29 33.17
CA LEU A 585 -34.36 33.78 34.48
C LEU A 585 -35.80 33.24 34.44
N SER A 586 -36.66 33.80 33.58
CA SER A 586 -38.02 33.28 33.34
C SER A 586 -37.98 31.98 32.54
N ILE A 587 -37.11 31.92 31.53
CA ILE A 587 -36.86 30.69 30.75
C ILE A 587 -36.31 29.58 31.66
N ARG A 588 -35.32 29.86 32.54
CA ARG A 588 -34.83 28.90 33.55
C ARG A 588 -35.98 28.30 34.37
N LYS A 589 -36.88 29.15 34.88
CA LYS A 589 -38.04 28.70 35.69
C LYS A 589 -38.99 27.76 34.93
N ILE A 590 -39.13 27.92 33.62
CA ILE A 590 -39.93 26.98 32.80
C ILE A 590 -39.13 25.72 32.51
N LEU A 591 -37.87 25.84 32.08
CA LEU A 591 -37.06 24.69 31.68
C LEU A 591 -36.77 23.75 32.85
N THR A 592 -36.53 24.23 34.07
CA THR A 592 -36.33 23.37 35.26
C THR A 592 -37.54 22.51 35.66
N THR A 593 -38.72 22.74 35.07
CA THR A 593 -39.90 21.86 35.21
C THR A 593 -39.95 20.75 34.15
N THR A 594 -38.87 20.53 33.40
CA THR A 594 -38.77 19.52 32.32
C THR A 594 -38.07 18.27 32.86
N PRO A 595 -38.36 17.05 32.36
CA PRO A 595 -37.75 15.83 32.88
C PRO A 595 -36.21 15.88 32.90
N ARG A 596 -35.61 15.34 33.98
CA ARG A 596 -34.16 15.40 34.22
C ARG A 596 -33.30 14.92 33.03
N PRO A 597 -33.62 13.81 32.32
CA PRO A 597 -32.83 13.40 31.15
C PRO A 597 -32.88 14.42 30.00
N THR A 598 -34.06 14.96 29.71
CA THR A 598 -34.25 16.01 28.70
C THR A 598 -33.45 17.27 29.03
N LEU A 599 -33.38 17.66 30.31
CA LEU A 599 -32.55 18.78 30.75
C LEU A 599 -31.04 18.54 30.60
N VAL A 600 -30.57 17.31 30.79
CA VAL A 600 -29.15 16.96 30.55
C VAL A 600 -28.83 17.06 29.06
N VAL A 601 -29.69 16.55 28.18
CA VAL A 601 -29.54 16.68 26.71
C VAL A 601 -29.62 18.15 26.26
N MET A 602 -30.54 18.95 26.81
CA MET A 602 -30.58 20.40 26.56
C MET A 602 -29.28 21.09 26.99
N ARG A 603 -28.80 20.84 28.22
CA ARG A 603 -27.57 21.46 28.74
C ARG A 603 -26.36 21.13 27.86
N TYR A 604 -26.27 19.89 27.37
CA TYR A 604 -25.21 19.46 26.47
C TYR A 604 -25.31 20.14 25.08
N LEU A 605 -26.48 20.11 24.45
CA LEU A 605 -26.70 20.70 23.12
C LEU A 605 -26.47 22.22 23.12
N PHE A 606 -27.01 22.95 24.09
CA PHE A 606 -26.90 24.42 24.09
C PHE A 606 -25.50 24.91 24.48
N ALA A 607 -24.73 24.16 25.26
CA ALA A 607 -23.31 24.44 25.49
C ALA A 607 -22.47 24.23 24.21
N PHE A 608 -22.76 23.17 23.43
CA PHE A 608 -22.15 22.97 22.11
C PHE A 608 -22.50 24.11 21.13
N LEU A 609 -23.78 24.48 21.02
CA LEU A 609 -24.20 25.58 20.13
C LEU A 609 -23.60 26.93 20.54
N ASN A 610 -23.39 27.17 21.84
CA ASN A 610 -22.68 28.34 22.33
C ASN A 610 -21.19 28.31 21.93
N HIS A 611 -20.51 27.17 22.07
CA HIS A 611 -19.12 27.02 21.64
C HIS A 611 -18.95 27.20 20.13
N LEU A 612 -19.81 26.57 19.32
CA LEU A 612 -19.83 26.71 17.87
C LEU A 612 -20.00 28.18 17.43
N SER A 613 -20.81 28.96 18.15
CA SER A 613 -21.01 30.38 17.88
C SER A 613 -19.79 31.26 18.19
N GLN A 614 -18.79 30.77 18.93
CA GLN A 614 -17.53 31.47 19.18
C GLN A 614 -16.60 31.46 17.95
N TYR A 615 -16.86 30.58 16.98
CA TYR A 615 -16.17 30.52 15.68
C TYR A 615 -16.96 31.24 14.56
N SER A 616 -17.91 32.11 14.91
CA SER A 616 -18.84 32.71 13.95
C SER A 616 -18.22 33.68 12.93
N ASP A 617 -17.00 34.18 13.20
CA ASP A 617 -16.21 34.94 12.22
C ASP A 617 -15.73 34.06 11.03
N GLU A 618 -15.54 32.77 11.25
CA GLU A 618 -15.11 31.79 10.24
C GLU A 618 -16.31 31.02 9.67
N ASN A 619 -17.08 30.38 10.57
CA ASN A 619 -18.20 29.52 10.18
C ASN A 619 -19.47 30.29 9.78
N MET A 620 -19.52 31.62 9.96
CA MET A 620 -20.66 32.51 9.64
C MET A 620 -21.96 32.21 10.41
N MET A 621 -21.89 31.45 11.52
CA MET A 621 -23.05 30.98 12.29
C MET A 621 -23.06 31.55 13.72
N ASP A 622 -23.44 32.83 13.82
CA ASP A 622 -23.72 33.50 15.09
C ASP A 622 -24.93 32.86 15.82
N PRO A 623 -25.18 33.22 17.10
CA PRO A 623 -26.33 32.72 17.85
C PRO A 623 -27.70 32.98 17.17
N GLY A 624 -27.83 34.04 16.37
CA GLY A 624 -29.00 34.33 15.55
C GLY A 624 -29.16 33.35 14.37
N ASN A 625 -28.12 33.17 13.55
CA ASN A 625 -28.14 32.21 12.44
C ASN A 625 -28.36 30.77 12.94
N LEU A 626 -27.75 30.39 14.08
CA LEU A 626 -27.99 29.09 14.72
C LEU A 626 -29.43 28.97 15.22
N ALA A 627 -29.99 30.00 15.83
CA ALA A 627 -31.39 29.99 16.28
C ALA A 627 -32.40 29.95 15.14
N ILE A 628 -32.11 30.52 13.97
CA ILE A 628 -32.94 30.37 12.76
C ILE A 628 -32.97 28.89 12.29
N CYS A 629 -31.85 28.17 12.44
CA CYS A 629 -31.74 26.76 12.03
C CYS A 629 -32.33 25.78 13.06
N PHE A 630 -32.10 26.05 14.36
CA PHE A 630 -32.56 25.18 15.45
C PHE A 630 -33.94 25.54 16.01
N GLY A 631 -34.42 26.77 15.84
CA GLY A 631 -35.77 27.23 16.24
C GLY A 631 -36.89 26.28 15.81
N PRO A 632 -37.14 26.10 14.50
CA PRO A 632 -38.19 25.19 14.00
C PRO A 632 -37.85 23.70 14.21
N THR A 633 -36.60 23.37 14.55
CA THR A 633 -36.13 22.00 14.82
C THR A 633 -36.42 21.57 16.25
N LEU A 634 -36.28 22.48 17.22
CA LEU A 634 -36.42 22.22 18.66
C LEU A 634 -37.79 22.64 19.23
N MET A 635 -38.40 23.68 18.67
CA MET A 635 -39.68 24.26 19.09
C MET A 635 -40.70 24.29 17.92
N PRO A 636 -41.20 23.13 17.46
CA PRO A 636 -42.20 23.08 16.40
C PRO A 636 -43.51 23.76 16.84
N THR A 637 -44.03 24.66 16.01
CA THR A 637 -45.27 25.40 16.29
C THR A 637 -46.47 24.45 16.42
N PRO A 638 -47.30 24.53 17.48
CA PRO A 638 -48.53 23.78 17.60
C PRO A 638 -49.53 24.11 16.48
N ASP A 639 -50.29 23.10 16.07
CA ASP A 639 -51.13 23.06 14.87
C ASP A 639 -52.34 24.04 14.89
N LEU A 640 -52.47 24.82 15.97
CA LEU A 640 -53.51 25.83 16.22
C LEU A 640 -52.99 27.28 16.09
N LEU A 641 -51.69 27.47 15.83
CA LEU A 641 -51.04 28.78 15.76
C LEU A 641 -50.36 28.96 14.39
N ASP A 642 -50.36 30.19 13.87
CA ASP A 642 -49.68 30.50 12.61
C ASP A 642 -48.15 30.47 12.79
N GLN A 643 -47.51 29.58 12.04
CA GLN A 643 -46.06 29.37 12.08
C GLN A 643 -45.26 30.65 11.79
N VAL A 644 -45.74 31.50 10.87
CA VAL A 644 -45.03 32.74 10.50
C VAL A 644 -45.06 33.75 11.65
N SER A 645 -46.21 33.92 12.30
CA SER A 645 -46.36 34.81 13.47
C SER A 645 -45.52 34.39 14.67
N CYS A 646 -45.35 33.08 14.89
CA CYS A 646 -44.57 32.54 16.00
C CYS A 646 -43.05 32.50 15.73
N GLN A 647 -42.61 32.47 14.47
CA GLN A 647 -41.22 32.20 14.10
C GLN A 647 -40.21 33.17 14.73
N ALA A 648 -40.50 34.48 14.73
CA ALA A 648 -39.61 35.47 15.34
C ALA A 648 -39.44 35.26 16.85
N HIS A 649 -40.52 34.94 17.55
CA HIS A 649 -40.51 34.64 18.99
C HIS A 649 -39.72 33.37 19.30
N VAL A 650 -39.93 32.29 18.53
CA VAL A 650 -39.19 31.03 18.65
C VAL A 650 -37.69 31.23 18.45
N ASN A 651 -37.30 31.97 17.41
CA ASN A 651 -35.89 32.25 17.13
C ASN A 651 -35.25 33.06 18.27
N GLU A 652 -35.92 34.09 18.80
CA GLU A 652 -35.35 34.90 19.89
C GLU A 652 -35.25 34.11 21.21
N ILE A 653 -36.18 33.18 21.49
CA ILE A 653 -36.09 32.25 22.63
C ILE A 653 -34.86 31.34 22.49
N VAL A 654 -34.69 30.68 21.34
CA VAL A 654 -33.54 29.77 21.11
C VAL A 654 -32.21 30.54 21.14
N LYS A 655 -32.15 31.74 20.55
CA LYS A 655 -31.00 32.65 20.63
C LYS A 655 -30.69 33.05 22.08
N THR A 656 -31.70 33.41 22.88
CA THR A 656 -31.53 33.71 24.31
C THR A 656 -30.95 32.51 25.07
N ILE A 657 -31.38 31.28 24.75
CA ILE A 657 -30.88 30.06 25.40
C ILE A 657 -29.43 29.75 24.97
N ILE A 658 -29.06 29.94 23.70
CA ILE A 658 -27.67 29.79 23.23
C ILE A 658 -26.76 30.79 23.94
N ILE A 659 -27.12 32.08 24.01
CA ILE A 659 -26.28 33.13 24.60
C ILE A 659 -26.13 32.95 26.12
N HIS A 660 -27.20 32.55 26.82
CA HIS A 660 -27.25 32.55 28.29
C HIS A 660 -27.29 31.14 28.92
N HIS A 661 -26.84 30.10 28.21
CA HIS A 661 -26.99 28.69 28.62
C HIS A 661 -26.50 28.41 30.06
N GLU A 662 -25.35 28.94 30.48
CA GLU A 662 -24.80 28.78 31.84
C GLU A 662 -25.69 29.36 32.96
N THR A 663 -26.49 30.38 32.63
CA THR A 663 -27.44 31.00 33.59
C THR A 663 -28.83 30.36 33.55
N ILE A 664 -29.11 29.56 32.52
CA ILE A 664 -30.42 28.96 32.24
C ILE A 664 -30.45 27.50 32.71
N PHE A 665 -29.40 26.73 32.44
CA PHE A 665 -29.29 25.34 32.87
C PHE A 665 -28.58 25.23 34.23
N PRO A 666 -28.93 24.24 35.08
CA PRO A 666 -28.25 24.03 36.36
C PRO A 666 -26.79 23.56 36.19
N ASP A 667 -25.90 24.00 37.08
CA ASP A 667 -24.51 23.52 37.19
C ASP A 667 -24.47 22.01 37.50
N THR A 668 -23.34 21.36 37.23
CA THR A 668 -22.95 20.01 37.64
C THR A 668 -23.39 19.61 39.06
N LYS A 669 -23.32 20.55 40.01
CA LYS A 669 -23.71 20.38 41.43
C LYS A 669 -25.22 20.36 41.67
N GLU A 670 -26.00 20.95 40.76
CA GLU A 670 -27.47 20.96 40.78
C GLU A 670 -28.05 19.88 39.84
N LEU A 671 -27.32 19.44 38.80
CA LEU A 671 -27.76 18.51 37.77
C LEU A 671 -26.62 17.59 37.30
N GLU A 672 -26.43 16.48 38.02
CA GLU A 672 -25.45 15.44 37.66
C GLU A 672 -25.82 14.82 36.29
N GLY A 673 -24.82 14.63 35.43
CA GLY A 673 -24.96 14.11 34.06
C GLY A 673 -23.87 14.72 33.16
N PRO A 674 -23.56 14.12 31.99
CA PRO A 674 -22.46 14.55 31.13
C PRO A 674 -22.46 16.04 30.84
N VAL A 675 -21.28 16.64 30.80
CA VAL A 675 -21.05 18.04 30.40
C VAL A 675 -20.46 18.03 29.00
N TYR A 676 -20.78 19.05 28.21
CA TYR A 676 -20.10 19.26 26.95
C TYR A 676 -18.79 19.98 27.23
N GLU A 677 -17.66 19.36 26.86
CA GLU A 677 -16.32 19.87 27.04
C GLU A 677 -15.77 20.36 25.70
N LYS A 678 -15.06 21.50 25.69
CA LYS A 678 -14.66 22.18 24.45
C LYS A 678 -13.53 21.47 23.69
N CYS A 679 -12.71 20.67 24.38
CA CYS A 679 -11.56 19.95 23.82
C CYS A 679 -11.72 18.44 23.97
N MET A 680 -11.53 17.72 22.87
CA MET A 680 -11.15 16.30 22.85
C MET A 680 -9.77 16.18 22.18
N SER A 681 -8.76 16.79 22.81
CA SER A 681 -7.39 16.88 22.31
C SER A 681 -6.43 16.24 23.31
N ASN A 682 -6.38 14.91 23.31
CA ASN A 682 -5.45 14.12 24.14
C ASN A 682 -4.39 13.40 23.29
N THR A 683 -3.86 14.12 22.30
CA THR A 683 -2.55 13.89 21.68
C THR A 683 -1.54 14.84 22.33
N GLU A 684 -0.30 14.39 22.51
CA GLU A 684 0.79 15.17 23.13
C GLU A 684 1.24 16.33 22.22
N TYR A 685 0.46 17.42 22.21
CA TYR A 685 0.94 18.70 21.69
C TYR A 685 2.00 19.23 22.65
N CYS A 686 3.24 19.27 22.16
CA CYS A 686 4.44 19.57 22.94
C CYS A 686 4.28 20.86 23.76
N GLU A 687 4.55 20.79 25.07
CA GLU A 687 4.82 21.98 25.87
C GLU A 687 6.05 22.69 25.31
N SER A 688 5.83 23.76 24.53
CA SER A 688 6.90 24.69 24.21
C SER A 688 7.37 25.34 25.52
N PRO A 689 8.64 25.18 25.94
CA PRO A 689 9.10 25.53 27.29
C PRO A 689 9.30 27.05 27.49
N TYR A 690 8.50 27.89 26.83
CA TYR A 690 8.61 29.34 26.80
C TYR A 690 7.24 30.05 26.88
N SER A 691 6.49 29.83 27.97
CA SER A 691 5.48 30.79 28.47
C SER A 691 5.02 30.45 29.91
N GLU A 692 5.74 30.93 30.91
CA GLU A 692 5.23 31.15 32.29
C GLU A 692 5.76 32.54 32.78
N PRO A 693 5.11 33.21 33.75
CA PRO A 693 5.21 34.67 33.90
C PRO A 693 6.56 35.18 34.44
N GLY A 694 7.08 36.23 33.79
CA GLY A 694 8.43 36.74 34.06
C GLY A 694 8.59 37.67 35.28
N ALA A 695 9.79 37.63 35.86
CA ALA A 695 10.31 38.65 36.77
C ALA A 695 11.86 38.75 36.67
N PHE A 696 12.34 39.94 36.26
CA PHE A 696 13.61 40.63 36.54
C PHE A 696 14.97 39.93 36.80
N GLU A 697 16.01 40.64 36.31
CA GLU A 697 17.42 40.73 36.75
C GLU A 697 18.54 39.82 36.17
N GLU A 698 19.38 40.48 35.36
CA GLU A 698 20.86 40.45 35.21
C GLU A 698 21.68 39.14 35.27
N GLY A 699 22.51 38.93 34.23
CA GLY A 699 23.66 38.01 34.27
C GLY A 699 24.35 37.82 32.90
N GLU A 700 25.59 38.31 32.75
CA GLU A 700 26.44 38.01 31.58
C GLU A 700 27.16 36.66 31.74
N GLN A 701 27.25 35.82 30.70
CA GLN A 701 28.52 35.46 30.03
C GLN A 701 28.39 34.48 28.84
N ASP A 702 29.45 34.47 28.02
CA ASP A 702 29.68 33.76 26.75
C ASP A 702 30.01 32.26 26.93
N GLY A 703 29.86 31.41 25.89
CA GLY A 703 30.11 29.96 26.07
C GLY A 703 29.98 28.92 24.93
N GLY A 704 29.66 29.25 23.68
CA GLY A 704 30.00 28.41 22.50
C GLY A 704 29.14 27.20 22.06
N THR A 705 28.66 27.29 20.80
CA THR A 705 28.44 26.21 19.79
C THR A 705 27.69 24.91 20.14
N GLU A 706 26.52 24.73 19.51
CA GLU A 706 26.16 23.51 18.75
C GLU A 706 25.52 23.88 17.38
N THR A 707 25.04 22.90 16.60
CA THR A 707 24.92 22.99 15.12
C THR A 707 23.60 23.53 14.55
N GLN A 708 23.71 24.18 13.39
CA GLN A 708 22.57 24.58 12.54
C GLN A 708 22.12 23.41 11.65
N THR A 709 20.81 23.30 11.43
CA THR A 709 20.23 22.79 10.18
C THR A 709 19.26 23.86 9.67
N SER A 710 19.59 24.51 8.56
CA SER A 710 18.87 25.69 8.06
C SER A 710 17.63 25.32 7.25
N GLU A 711 16.53 26.01 7.53
CA GLU A 711 15.35 26.10 6.67
C GLU A 711 15.64 27.11 5.54
N GLU A 712 14.96 26.94 4.40
CA GLU A 712 15.13 27.82 3.23
C GLU A 712 14.12 28.99 3.31
N GLU A 713 14.49 30.06 4.02
CA GLU A 713 13.70 31.30 4.07
C GLU A 713 13.51 31.87 2.65
N GLY A 714 12.27 31.98 2.21
CA GLY A 714 11.92 32.71 0.97
C GLY A 714 12.04 34.21 1.18
N GLU A 715 12.65 34.93 0.22
CA GLU A 715 12.75 36.39 0.30
C GLU A 715 11.35 37.04 0.33
N PRO A 716 11.11 38.02 1.23
CA PRO A 716 9.79 38.59 1.41
C PRO A 716 9.39 39.51 0.25
N VAL A 717 8.21 39.27 -0.31
CA VAL A 717 7.74 39.93 -1.55
C VAL A 717 7.01 41.24 -1.21
N GLU A 718 7.40 42.34 -1.87
CA GLU A 718 6.64 43.60 -1.78
C GLU A 718 5.33 43.53 -2.57
N ALA A 719 4.26 44.00 -1.94
CA ALA A 719 2.92 44.04 -2.50
C ALA A 719 2.20 45.36 -2.18
N ILE A 720 1.36 45.83 -3.10
CA ILE A 720 0.56 47.05 -2.92
C ILE A 720 -0.92 46.71 -2.74
N ALA A 721 -1.52 47.29 -1.71
CA ALA A 721 -2.95 47.18 -1.41
C ALA A 721 -3.83 47.75 -2.55
N LYS A 722 -4.63 46.89 -3.20
CA LYS A 722 -5.61 47.25 -4.24
C LYS A 722 -6.80 48.03 -3.69
N PHE A 723 -7.15 47.83 -2.43
CA PHE A 723 -8.31 48.39 -1.76
C PHE A 723 -7.99 48.72 -0.30
N ASP A 724 -8.87 49.49 0.35
CA ASP A 724 -8.86 49.63 1.80
C ASP A 724 -9.25 48.28 2.44
N TYR A 725 -8.50 47.84 3.44
CA TYR A 725 -8.85 46.68 4.26
C TYR A 725 -8.84 47.06 5.75
N VAL A 726 -9.89 46.64 6.46
CA VAL A 726 -9.99 46.78 7.91
C VAL A 726 -10.09 45.37 8.47
N GLY A 727 -9.06 44.99 9.23
CA GLY A 727 -8.99 43.69 9.88
C GLY A 727 -10.14 43.52 10.86
N ARG A 728 -10.78 42.34 10.82
CA ARG A 728 -11.96 42.03 11.64
C ARG A 728 -11.56 41.47 13.01
N SER A 729 -10.50 40.66 13.01
CA SER A 729 -9.82 40.12 14.19
C SER A 729 -8.49 40.84 14.46
N GLY A 730 -7.97 40.67 15.68
CA GLY A 730 -6.64 41.18 16.07
C GLY A 730 -5.45 40.47 15.39
N ARG A 731 -5.69 39.49 14.51
CA ARG A 731 -4.67 38.83 13.68
C ARG A 731 -4.59 39.40 12.26
N GLU A 732 -5.54 40.23 11.84
CA GLU A 732 -5.60 40.79 10.49
C GLU A 732 -5.03 42.20 10.43
N LEU A 733 -4.18 42.47 9.44
CA LEU A 733 -3.58 43.78 9.28
C LEU A 733 -4.57 44.77 8.63
N THR A 734 -4.84 45.88 9.31
CA THR A 734 -5.59 47.01 8.74
C THR A 734 -4.67 47.87 7.87
N PHE A 735 -5.06 48.12 6.63
CA PHE A 735 -4.29 48.90 5.65
C PHE A 735 -5.18 49.70 4.69
N LYS A 736 -4.59 50.68 4.01
CA LYS A 736 -5.28 51.56 3.05
C LYS A 736 -4.86 51.25 1.62
N LYS A 737 -5.74 51.52 0.66
CA LYS A 737 -5.44 51.40 -0.77
C LYS A 737 -4.17 52.19 -1.10
N GLY A 738 -3.21 51.54 -1.76
CA GLY A 738 -1.90 52.11 -2.07
C GLY A 738 -0.85 51.99 -0.97
N ALA A 739 -1.14 51.34 0.16
CA ALA A 739 -0.11 50.98 1.13
C ALA A 739 0.78 49.84 0.60
N THR A 740 2.10 49.96 0.81
CA THR A 740 3.07 48.88 0.61
C THR A 740 3.03 47.93 1.80
N LEU A 741 3.12 46.64 1.50
CA LEU A 741 2.99 45.51 2.40
C LEU A 741 4.13 44.53 2.09
N LEU A 742 4.76 43.96 3.13
CA LEU A 742 5.74 42.89 2.97
C LEU A 742 5.02 41.55 3.16
N LEU A 743 5.18 40.59 2.25
CA LEU A 743 4.56 39.26 2.34
C LEU A 743 5.65 38.21 2.57
N PHE A 744 5.52 37.40 3.64
CA PHE A 744 6.49 36.35 3.97
C PHE A 744 6.10 35.01 3.36
N GLN A 745 4.89 34.54 3.65
CA GLN A 745 4.41 33.22 3.21
C GLN A 745 2.91 33.25 2.89
N ARG A 746 2.49 32.38 1.97
CA ARG A 746 1.08 32.08 1.72
C ARG A 746 0.56 31.19 2.86
N ALA A 747 -0.22 31.75 3.78
CA ALA A 747 -0.84 31.01 4.89
C ALA A 747 -2.05 30.17 4.42
N SER A 748 -2.77 30.61 3.39
CA SER A 748 -3.78 29.83 2.65
C SER A 748 -4.05 30.47 1.29
N GLU A 749 -4.86 29.86 0.41
CA GLU A 749 -5.10 30.39 -0.95
C GLU A 749 -5.53 31.87 -0.95
N ASP A 750 -6.38 32.25 0.02
CA ASP A 750 -6.90 33.61 0.21
C ASP A 750 -6.09 34.51 1.15
N TRP A 751 -5.06 34.01 1.85
CA TRP A 751 -4.34 34.77 2.89
C TRP A 751 -2.82 34.63 2.84
N TRP A 752 -2.14 35.75 3.08
CA TRP A 752 -0.69 35.83 3.30
C TRP A 752 -0.40 36.20 4.75
N GLU A 753 0.65 35.62 5.31
CA GLU A 753 1.34 36.22 6.47
C GLU A 753 2.31 37.29 5.96
N GLY A 754 2.28 38.45 6.60
CA GLY A 754 3.04 39.61 6.17
C GLY A 754 3.09 40.73 7.21
N ARG A 755 3.72 41.84 6.84
CA ARG A 755 4.04 42.98 7.70
C ARG A 755 3.52 44.29 7.13
N HIS A 756 2.85 45.08 7.96
CA HIS A 756 2.43 46.45 7.66
C HIS A 756 2.78 47.37 8.84
N ASN A 757 3.54 48.44 8.60
CA ASN A 757 4.01 49.39 9.64
C ASN A 757 4.67 48.69 10.86
N ALA A 758 5.49 47.67 10.60
CA ALA A 758 6.17 46.82 11.61
C ALA A 758 5.23 46.03 12.55
N ILE A 759 3.96 45.85 12.18
CA ILE A 759 3.05 44.88 12.80
C ILE A 759 2.90 43.70 11.84
N ASP A 760 3.00 42.48 12.36
CA ASP A 760 2.81 41.23 11.60
C ASP A 760 1.37 40.72 11.72
N GLY A 761 0.89 40.06 10.68
CA GLY A 761 -0.43 39.45 10.66
C GLY A 761 -0.91 39.06 9.25
N LEU A 762 -2.18 38.71 9.18
CA LEU A 762 -2.83 38.19 7.97
C LEU A 762 -3.28 39.31 7.03
N ILE A 763 -2.97 39.13 5.75
CA ILE A 763 -3.24 40.04 4.63
C ILE A 763 -4.04 39.27 3.57
N PRO A 764 -5.28 39.69 3.22
CA PRO A 764 -6.07 38.99 2.21
C PRO A 764 -5.44 39.10 0.82
N HIS A 765 -5.19 37.97 0.16
CA HIS A 765 -4.57 37.89 -1.17
C HIS A 765 -5.32 38.69 -2.23
N GLN A 766 -6.66 38.63 -2.22
CA GLN A 766 -7.51 39.34 -3.18
C GLN A 766 -7.37 40.88 -3.04
N TYR A 767 -6.94 41.38 -1.88
CA TYR A 767 -6.81 42.80 -1.58
C TYR A 767 -5.43 43.38 -1.94
N VAL A 768 -4.49 42.58 -2.44
CA VAL A 768 -3.12 43.01 -2.77
C VAL A 768 -2.72 42.68 -4.21
N THR A 769 -1.73 43.40 -4.72
CA THR A 769 -1.00 43.09 -5.97
C THR A 769 0.44 42.82 -5.61
N LEU A 770 1.01 41.69 -6.02
CA LEU A 770 2.45 41.51 -5.99
C LEU A 770 3.09 42.51 -6.96
N GLN A 771 4.21 43.12 -6.58
CA GLN A 771 4.92 44.05 -7.44
C GLN A 771 6.05 43.32 -8.18
N GLU A 772 5.75 42.81 -9.38
CA GLU A 772 6.75 42.22 -10.27
C GLU A 772 7.64 43.34 -10.86
N ASP A 773 8.96 43.09 -10.94
CA ASP A 773 9.95 44.04 -11.48
C ASP A 773 9.87 44.13 -13.02
N GLU A 774 8.92 44.90 -13.54
CA GLU A 774 8.80 45.19 -14.98
C GLU A 774 9.93 46.11 -15.50
N ALA A 775 11.05 45.50 -15.86
CA ALA A 775 12.08 46.14 -16.67
C ALA A 775 11.66 46.24 -18.16
N MET A 776 10.97 47.33 -18.50
CA MET A 776 10.63 47.83 -19.86
C MET A 776 9.47 47.15 -20.62
N SER A 777 8.30 47.77 -20.53
CA SER A 777 7.54 48.46 -21.61
C SER A 777 8.00 48.27 -23.09
N ASP A 778 7.14 48.42 -24.12
CA ASP A 778 5.87 49.16 -24.25
C ASP A 778 5.07 48.69 -25.51
N THR A 779 3.91 49.30 -25.80
CA THR A 779 3.33 49.65 -27.14
C THR A 779 1.84 49.26 -27.39
N LEU A 780 0.94 50.18 -27.00
CA LEU A 780 -0.34 50.57 -27.65
C LEU A 780 -1.45 49.53 -28.00
N SER A 781 -2.44 49.44 -27.10
CA SER A 781 -3.85 49.90 -27.23
C SER A 781 -4.66 49.87 -28.57
N GLN A 782 -5.99 49.63 -28.42
CA GLN A 782 -7.17 49.78 -29.34
C GLN A 782 -7.84 48.46 -29.80
N LYS A 783 -9.19 48.31 -29.91
CA LYS A 783 -10.37 49.03 -29.36
C LYS A 783 -11.67 48.20 -29.59
N THR A 784 -12.77 48.58 -28.91
CA THR A 784 -14.22 48.36 -29.25
C THR A 784 -14.80 46.94 -29.44
N ASP A 785 -15.65 46.56 -28.47
CA ASP A 785 -17.09 46.21 -28.60
C ASP A 785 -17.63 44.90 -29.26
N SER A 786 -18.90 44.61 -28.88
CA SER A 786 -19.92 43.74 -29.51
C SER A 786 -20.00 42.22 -29.22
N GLU A 787 -20.72 41.93 -28.13
CA GLU A 787 -21.85 40.98 -27.98
C GLU A 787 -21.94 39.62 -28.72
N SER A 788 -22.37 38.62 -27.92
CA SER A 788 -23.39 37.58 -28.22
C SER A 788 -23.02 36.20 -28.81
N SER A 789 -23.08 35.21 -27.91
CA SER A 789 -23.94 34.01 -28.00
C SER A 789 -23.50 32.72 -28.72
N THR A 790 -24.08 31.62 -28.21
CA THR A 790 -24.20 30.24 -28.74
C THR A 790 -22.96 29.33 -28.85
N THR A 791 -23.14 28.13 -28.27
CA THR A 791 -22.38 26.88 -28.42
C THR A 791 -23.16 25.92 -29.36
N PRO A 792 -22.74 24.66 -29.63
CA PRO A 792 -21.45 23.96 -29.43
C PRO A 792 -20.93 23.29 -30.76
N SER A 793 -20.07 22.26 -30.61
CA SER A 793 -19.84 21.08 -31.48
C SER A 793 -18.52 20.91 -32.28
N ASP A 794 -17.75 19.93 -31.79
CA ASP A 794 -17.21 18.75 -32.50
C ASP A 794 -15.97 18.79 -33.44
N GLU A 795 -14.99 17.96 -33.03
CA GLU A 795 -14.14 17.03 -33.81
C GLU A 795 -12.94 17.50 -34.69
N VAL A 796 -11.75 17.02 -34.26
CA VAL A 796 -10.72 16.32 -35.07
C VAL A 796 -9.80 17.13 -36.03
N SER A 797 -8.65 17.53 -35.46
CA SER A 797 -7.27 17.20 -35.88
C SER A 797 -6.79 17.40 -37.34
N SER A 798 -5.72 18.22 -37.51
CA SER A 798 -4.47 17.72 -38.12
C SER A 798 -3.23 18.65 -38.11
N ARG A 799 -2.15 18.13 -37.51
CA ARG A 799 -0.75 18.07 -38.04
C ARG A 799 0.17 19.32 -38.14
N ARG A 800 1.37 19.15 -37.52
CA ARG A 800 2.75 19.45 -38.00
C ARG A 800 3.25 20.92 -37.92
N SER A 801 4.54 21.21 -37.69
CA SER A 801 5.72 20.37 -37.29
C SER A 801 7.02 21.18 -37.07
N LEU A 802 8.03 20.59 -36.38
CA LEU A 802 9.46 21.00 -36.29
C LEU A 802 9.72 22.24 -35.39
N THR A 803 10.85 22.44 -34.68
CA THR A 803 12.13 21.68 -34.55
C THR A 803 12.80 21.88 -33.17
N SER A 804 13.79 21.05 -32.81
CA SER A 804 14.73 21.17 -31.66
C SER A 804 16.04 21.91 -32.08
N PRO A 805 17.13 22.04 -31.27
CA PRO A 805 17.43 21.59 -29.89
C PRO A 805 17.97 22.73 -28.95
N THR A 806 18.49 22.47 -27.74
CA THR A 806 19.93 22.19 -27.47
C THR A 806 20.17 21.87 -25.97
N GLU A 807 21.05 20.91 -25.67
CA GLU A 807 21.57 20.54 -24.32
C GLU A 807 22.98 21.14 -24.10
N PRO A 808 23.43 21.42 -22.86
CA PRO A 808 23.99 20.40 -21.95
C PRO A 808 23.67 20.72 -20.45
N ARG A 809 24.31 20.22 -19.36
CA ARG A 809 25.50 19.37 -19.12
C ARG A 809 25.43 18.69 -17.73
N ILE A 810 26.36 17.77 -17.42
CA ILE A 810 26.57 17.10 -16.12
C ILE A 810 28.08 17.11 -15.77
N PRO A 811 28.45 17.15 -14.47
CA PRO A 811 29.31 16.12 -13.85
C PRO A 811 28.69 15.63 -12.51
N GLU A 812 28.60 14.34 -12.15
CA GLU A 812 29.66 13.35 -11.88
C GLU A 812 30.69 13.83 -10.83
N THR A 813 31.00 13.12 -9.73
CA THR A 813 30.72 11.72 -9.32
C THR A 813 30.32 11.68 -7.80
N PHE A 814 30.39 10.63 -6.95
CA PHE A 814 31.12 9.35 -6.91
C PHE A 814 30.34 8.24 -6.13
N ILE A 815 31.04 7.16 -5.78
CA ILE A 815 30.56 5.85 -5.27
C ILE A 815 30.76 5.68 -3.75
N ASN A 816 29.80 5.09 -3.03
CA ASN A 816 30.06 3.90 -2.19
C ASN A 816 28.81 3.08 -1.81
N LEU A 817 29.04 1.82 -1.39
CA LEU A 817 28.03 0.76 -1.29
C LEU A 817 28.39 -0.26 -0.20
N HIS A 818 27.47 -0.56 0.73
CA HIS A 818 27.24 -1.84 1.44
C HIS A 818 25.90 -1.67 2.23
N LYS A 819 24.94 -2.57 2.39
CA LYS A 819 24.63 -3.99 2.11
C LYS A 819 24.13 -4.66 3.40
N SER A 820 22.88 -5.12 3.35
CA SER A 820 22.40 -6.38 3.94
C SER A 820 22.28 -6.53 5.47
N ALA A 821 21.03 -6.66 5.94
CA ALA A 821 20.68 -7.58 7.02
C ALA A 821 19.26 -8.16 6.77
N LEU A 822 19.09 -9.48 6.96
CA LEU A 822 17.80 -10.13 7.14
C LEU A 822 17.98 -11.35 8.05
N MET A 823 16.98 -11.60 8.90
CA MET A 823 16.60 -12.88 9.52
C MET A 823 17.24 -13.40 10.84
N HIS A 824 16.33 -13.85 11.71
CA HIS A 824 16.38 -14.86 12.79
C HIS A 824 16.94 -14.57 14.22
N ALA A 825 15.99 -14.16 15.08
CA ALA A 825 15.42 -14.96 16.20
C ALA A 825 16.13 -15.13 17.59
N GLN A 826 15.46 -14.55 18.60
CA GLN A 826 15.08 -15.09 19.93
C GLN A 826 16.10 -15.83 20.84
N ILE A 827 16.26 -15.35 22.09
CA ILE A 827 15.70 -16.01 23.32
C ILE A 827 15.86 -15.12 24.59
N THR A 828 14.83 -15.18 25.45
CA THR A 828 14.58 -14.83 26.88
C THR A 828 15.80 -14.54 27.81
N GLN A 829 15.77 -13.78 28.94
CA GLN A 829 14.71 -13.55 29.96
C GLN A 829 15.01 -12.43 31.01
N ARG A 830 13.96 -11.94 31.72
CA ARG A 830 13.90 -11.30 33.09
C ARG A 830 13.47 -9.82 33.27
N VAL A 831 12.16 -9.59 33.15
CA VAL A 831 11.22 -8.94 34.12
C VAL A 831 11.79 -8.08 35.29
N VAL A 832 11.32 -6.82 35.40
CA VAL A 832 10.53 -6.19 36.51
C VAL A 832 10.05 -4.81 36.02
N LEU A 833 8.75 -4.49 35.82
CA LEU A 833 7.60 -4.26 36.74
C LEU A 833 7.59 -2.91 37.51
N VAL A 834 6.87 -1.89 36.97
CA VAL A 834 6.12 -0.86 37.74
C VAL A 834 4.88 -0.43 36.93
N ILE A 835 3.71 -0.37 37.57
CA ILE A 835 2.47 0.27 37.09
C ILE A 835 1.73 0.84 38.32
N PRO A 836 1.19 2.08 38.29
CA PRO A 836 0.12 2.52 39.20
C PRO A 836 -1.26 2.23 38.55
N VAL A 837 -2.13 1.33 39.04
CA VAL A 837 -2.77 1.20 40.37
C VAL A 837 -3.74 2.35 40.68
N GLN A 838 -5.05 2.09 40.49
CA GLN A 838 -6.09 2.46 41.49
C GLN A 838 -7.45 1.74 41.31
N LEU A 839 -7.79 1.19 40.13
CA LEU A 839 -9.14 0.65 39.86
C LEU A 839 -9.28 -0.88 39.69
N THR A 840 -8.18 -1.62 39.60
CA THR A 840 -8.19 -3.10 39.41
C THR A 840 -8.13 -3.92 40.72
N LEU A 841 -8.04 -3.27 41.89
CA LEU A 841 -7.83 -3.94 43.18
C LEU A 841 -9.10 -4.48 43.85
N SER A 842 -10.29 -3.93 43.57
CA SER A 842 -11.52 -4.33 44.29
C SER A 842 -12.11 -5.66 43.83
N LEU A 843 -11.95 -6.03 42.55
CA LEU A 843 -12.49 -7.28 41.99
C LEU A 843 -11.47 -8.44 42.07
N SER A 844 -10.18 -8.16 41.94
CA SER A 844 -9.11 -9.18 41.95
C SER A 844 -8.89 -9.84 43.32
N LEU A 845 -9.02 -9.09 44.43
CA LEU A 845 -8.98 -9.68 45.78
C LEU A 845 -10.16 -10.63 46.07
N SER A 846 -11.33 -10.42 45.44
CA SER A 846 -12.49 -11.27 45.67
C SER A 846 -12.35 -12.66 45.04
N LEU A 847 -11.90 -12.75 43.78
CA LEU A 847 -11.70 -14.03 43.08
C LEU A 847 -10.49 -14.80 43.61
N SER A 848 -9.41 -14.11 43.99
CA SER A 848 -8.17 -14.78 44.44
C SER A 848 -8.35 -15.52 45.78
N LEU A 849 -9.10 -14.97 46.73
CA LEU A 849 -9.44 -15.68 47.98
C LEU A 849 -10.29 -16.94 47.72
N SER A 850 -11.28 -16.85 46.83
CA SER A 850 -12.14 -18.00 46.48
C SER A 850 -11.35 -19.13 45.82
N LEU A 851 -10.42 -18.81 44.92
CA LEU A 851 -9.64 -19.81 44.19
C LEU A 851 -8.55 -20.45 45.07
N SER A 852 -7.94 -19.68 45.99
CA SER A 852 -6.91 -20.21 46.90
C SER A 852 -7.48 -21.23 47.90
N LEU A 853 -8.70 -21.02 48.41
CA LEU A 853 -9.36 -21.98 49.30
C LEU A 853 -9.70 -23.28 48.56
N ALA A 854 -10.25 -23.18 47.35
CA ALA A 854 -10.66 -24.34 46.55
C ALA A 854 -9.50 -25.26 46.12
N LEU A 855 -8.28 -24.72 45.95
CA LEU A 855 -7.10 -25.51 45.64
C LEU A 855 -6.51 -26.22 46.87
N GLN A 856 -6.62 -25.61 48.05
CA GLN A 856 -6.04 -26.15 49.29
C GLN A 856 -6.84 -27.37 49.80
N ASP A 857 -8.17 -27.32 49.73
CA ASP A 857 -9.05 -28.48 49.98
C ASP A 857 -8.74 -29.66 49.03
N LEU A 858 -8.38 -29.37 47.77
CA LEU A 858 -8.08 -30.40 46.77
C LEU A 858 -6.75 -31.13 47.08
N GLU A 859 -5.72 -30.38 47.51
CA GLU A 859 -4.41 -30.93 47.86
C GLU A 859 -4.46 -31.77 49.15
N GLU A 860 -5.22 -31.35 50.17
CA GLU A 860 -5.46 -32.18 51.36
C GLU A 860 -6.26 -33.45 51.02
N THR A 861 -7.29 -33.33 50.18
CA THR A 861 -8.11 -34.49 49.75
C THR A 861 -7.29 -35.52 48.97
N MET A 862 -6.44 -35.09 48.03
CA MET A 862 -5.51 -35.98 47.34
C MET A 862 -4.48 -36.60 48.30
N SER A 863 -3.97 -35.83 49.25
CA SER A 863 -2.98 -36.30 50.23
C SER A 863 -3.55 -37.35 51.18
N LEU A 864 -4.81 -37.20 51.61
CA LEU A 864 -5.54 -38.20 52.39
C LEU A 864 -5.76 -39.49 51.58
N ALA A 865 -6.30 -39.39 50.36
CA ALA A 865 -6.55 -40.55 49.51
C ALA A 865 -5.26 -41.36 49.21
N LEU A 866 -4.13 -40.68 48.96
CA LEU A 866 -2.83 -41.31 48.76
C LEU A 866 -2.27 -41.95 50.05
N ASN A 867 -2.61 -41.44 51.24
CA ASN A 867 -2.21 -42.04 52.51
C ASN A 867 -3.06 -43.27 52.86
N GLU A 868 -4.36 -43.27 52.57
CA GLU A 868 -5.22 -44.45 52.76
C GLU A 868 -4.79 -45.59 51.84
N LEU A 869 -4.52 -45.32 50.56
CA LEU A 869 -3.97 -46.31 49.62
C LEU A 869 -2.68 -46.93 50.17
N ARG A 870 -1.76 -46.09 50.66
CA ARG A 870 -0.46 -46.47 51.24
C ARG A 870 -0.55 -47.08 52.66
N GLN A 871 -1.75 -47.13 53.25
CA GLN A 871 -2.04 -47.95 54.44
C GLN A 871 -2.64 -49.30 54.06
N LEU A 872 -3.55 -49.34 53.08
CA LEU A 872 -4.12 -50.58 52.55
C LEU A 872 -3.03 -51.51 51.97
N GLU A 873 -2.06 -50.95 51.22
CA GLU A 873 -0.88 -51.70 50.73
C GLU A 873 0.00 -52.26 51.85
N ARG A 874 -0.03 -51.68 53.06
CA ARG A 874 0.78 -52.14 54.21
C ARG A 874 0.08 -53.15 55.10
N GLN A 875 -1.26 -53.20 55.09
CA GLN A 875 -2.02 -54.18 55.87
C GLN A 875 -2.14 -55.54 55.15
N ASN A 876 -1.82 -55.62 53.85
CA ASN A 876 -2.09 -56.80 53.04
C ASN A 876 -0.82 -57.39 52.37
N GLY A 877 0.03 -58.09 53.15
CA GLY A 877 1.00 -59.03 52.53
C GLY A 877 2.31 -59.36 53.26
N LYS A 878 2.26 -60.08 54.38
CA LYS A 878 3.30 -61.08 54.81
C LYS A 878 2.90 -61.79 56.11
N PRO A 879 3.38 -63.03 56.38
CA PRO A 879 3.98 -64.02 55.47
C PRO A 879 3.27 -65.39 55.49
N ALA A 880 3.48 -66.20 54.46
CA ALA A 880 3.29 -67.65 54.54
C ALA A 880 4.30 -68.38 53.63
N ALA A 881 4.87 -69.46 54.17
CA ALA A 881 5.68 -70.49 53.52
C ALA A 881 5.17 -71.85 54.06
N PRO A 882 5.57 -73.05 53.58
CA PRO A 882 6.71 -73.32 52.68
C PRO A 882 6.49 -74.40 51.57
N ASP A 883 7.60 -74.69 50.87
CA ASP A 883 8.12 -76.04 50.52
C ASP A 883 7.82 -76.79 49.18
N LEU A 884 8.81 -77.66 48.87
CA LEU A 884 8.90 -78.79 47.90
C LEU A 884 8.83 -78.57 46.35
N VAL A 885 10.01 -78.35 45.76
CA VAL A 885 10.77 -79.30 44.88
C VAL A 885 10.02 -80.16 43.84
N LEU A 886 10.34 -79.95 42.53
CA LEU A 886 11.00 -80.96 41.64
C LEU A 886 11.47 -80.36 40.28
N ASP A 887 12.34 -81.10 39.58
CA ASP A 887 13.19 -80.67 38.44
C ASP A 887 12.53 -80.55 37.04
N THR A 888 13.12 -79.70 36.17
CA THR A 888 13.84 -80.21 34.96
C THR A 888 14.82 -79.20 34.33
N LEU A 889 15.86 -79.76 33.70
CA LEU A 889 16.97 -79.17 32.92
C LEU A 889 16.47 -78.41 31.65
N GLU A 890 17.18 -77.52 30.92
CA GLU A 890 18.52 -76.86 30.91
C GLU A 890 18.48 -75.67 29.86
N GLN A 891 19.47 -74.87 29.42
CA GLN A 891 20.95 -74.67 29.56
C GLN A 891 21.30 -73.16 29.21
N VAL A 892 22.37 -72.50 29.70
CA VAL A 892 23.70 -72.22 29.04
C VAL A 892 23.63 -71.57 27.64
N LYS A 893 24.36 -70.47 27.26
CA LYS A 893 25.41 -69.57 27.82
C LYS A 893 25.48 -68.28 26.92
N SER A 894 26.25 -67.19 27.12
CA SER A 894 27.26 -66.74 28.12
C SER A 894 27.57 -65.23 27.99
N SER A 895 27.85 -64.56 29.12
CA SER A 895 28.55 -63.24 29.26
C SER A 895 30.11 -63.45 29.33
N PRO A 896 31.01 -62.53 29.79
CA PRO A 896 30.91 -61.14 30.31
C PRO A 896 31.84 -60.17 29.49
N SER A 897 32.63 -59.15 29.92
CA SER A 897 33.03 -58.54 31.22
C SER A 897 33.70 -57.14 31.04
N CYS A 898 33.68 -56.31 32.08
CA CYS A 898 34.55 -55.10 32.30
C CYS A 898 35.87 -55.51 33.04
N PRO A 899 36.71 -54.65 33.70
CA PRO A 899 36.78 -53.17 33.81
C PRO A 899 38.21 -52.50 33.80
N SER A 900 38.23 -51.15 33.86
CA SER A 900 39.19 -50.23 34.58
C SER A 900 40.73 -50.25 34.40
N GLY A 901 41.38 -49.06 34.32
CA GLY A 901 42.74 -48.85 34.90
C GLY A 901 43.67 -47.73 34.37
N SER A 902 43.67 -46.54 35.02
CA SER A 902 44.82 -45.61 35.31
C SER A 902 45.80 -45.03 34.25
N THR A 903 46.26 -43.80 34.53
CA THR A 903 47.29 -42.93 33.88
C THR A 903 48.70 -43.07 34.53
N PRO A 904 49.79 -42.28 34.26
CA PRO A 904 49.98 -41.07 33.42
C PRO A 904 51.34 -40.97 32.62
N SER A 905 51.69 -39.76 32.14
CA SER A 905 52.98 -39.27 31.53
C SER A 905 52.95 -39.13 29.98
N SER A 906 53.53 -38.10 29.32
CA SER A 906 54.33 -36.92 29.76
C SER A 906 54.38 -35.80 28.68
N LEU A 907 54.65 -34.53 29.09
CA LEU A 907 55.32 -33.40 28.38
C LEU A 907 54.87 -32.97 26.94
N SER A 908 54.87 -31.69 26.51
CA SER A 908 54.93 -30.34 27.14
C SER A 908 54.79 -29.22 26.06
N SER A 909 54.57 -27.95 26.49
CA SER A 909 54.77 -26.67 25.75
C SER A 909 53.58 -26.04 24.96
N PRO A 910 53.24 -24.73 25.21
CA PRO A 910 52.24 -23.95 24.46
C PRO A 910 52.79 -22.67 23.76
N SER A 911 51.93 -22.02 22.94
CA SER A 911 51.79 -20.58 22.58
C SER A 911 52.98 -19.60 22.51
N ASP A 912 53.13 -18.87 21.38
CA ASP A 912 52.92 -17.39 21.31
C ASP A 912 53.12 -16.76 19.89
N SER A 913 52.89 -15.44 19.75
CA SER A 913 53.00 -14.58 18.53
C SER A 913 54.26 -13.65 18.60
N PRO A 914 54.58 -12.69 17.67
CA PRO A 914 53.93 -12.22 16.41
C PRO A 914 54.91 -12.01 15.19
N SER A 915 54.54 -11.15 14.23
CA SER A 915 55.19 -10.73 12.94
C SER A 915 56.55 -9.97 13.08
N PRO A 916 57.36 -9.55 12.02
CA PRO A 916 56.96 -9.05 10.67
C PRO A 916 57.94 -9.23 9.45
N LEU A 917 57.68 -8.49 8.34
CA LEU A 917 58.52 -8.11 7.16
C LEU A 917 58.48 -8.95 5.85
N SER A 918 58.87 -8.30 4.73
CA SER A 918 58.68 -8.64 3.30
C SER A 918 59.96 -8.33 2.47
N PRO A 919 60.06 -8.39 1.10
CA PRO A 919 59.14 -8.82 0.03
C PRO A 919 59.79 -9.78 -1.04
N ILE A 920 59.10 -10.11 -2.17
CA ILE A 920 59.65 -10.20 -3.57
C ILE A 920 58.60 -10.67 -4.63
N SER A 921 58.79 -10.17 -5.87
CA SER A 921 58.15 -10.28 -7.21
C SER A 921 57.39 -11.54 -7.71
N PRO A 922 56.63 -11.45 -8.84
CA PRO A 922 55.57 -12.42 -9.25
C PRO A 922 55.92 -13.41 -10.40
N LEU A 923 54.98 -14.33 -10.70
CA LEU A 923 55.00 -15.29 -11.84
C LEU A 923 53.72 -15.19 -12.74
N PRO A 924 53.74 -15.76 -13.98
CA PRO A 924 52.72 -15.54 -15.03
C PRO A 924 51.51 -16.54 -15.03
N PRO A 925 50.44 -16.29 -15.83
CA PRO A 925 49.14 -16.96 -15.72
C PRO A 925 48.92 -18.24 -16.58
N LEU A 926 47.76 -18.86 -16.38
CA LEU A 926 47.27 -20.12 -16.97
C LEU A 926 46.74 -20.02 -18.42
N PRO A 927 46.70 -21.13 -19.20
CA PRO A 927 46.22 -21.18 -20.58
C PRO A 927 44.69 -21.39 -20.73
N PRO A 928 44.11 -21.10 -21.92
CA PRO A 928 42.65 -21.08 -22.16
C PRO A 928 42.03 -22.41 -22.68
N LEU A 929 40.69 -22.43 -22.72
CA LEU A 929 39.85 -23.51 -23.27
C LEU A 929 39.87 -23.57 -24.82
N PRO A 930 39.61 -24.74 -25.44
CA PRO A 930 39.75 -24.95 -26.89
C PRO A 930 38.50 -24.58 -27.73
N GLY A 931 38.73 -24.13 -28.97
CA GLY A 931 37.72 -23.90 -30.02
C GLY A 931 37.63 -25.00 -31.10
N PRO A 932 36.68 -24.90 -32.07
CA PRO A 932 36.19 -26.06 -32.85
C PRO A 932 36.72 -26.19 -34.30
N SER A 933 36.64 -27.41 -34.85
CA SER A 933 36.78 -27.78 -36.29
C SER A 933 36.46 -29.28 -36.52
N SER A 934 36.01 -29.79 -37.69
CA SER A 934 35.36 -29.19 -38.87
C SER A 934 34.80 -30.25 -39.87
N ARG A 935 33.57 -30.04 -40.40
CA ARG A 935 33.05 -30.39 -41.76
C ARG A 935 32.68 -31.83 -42.23
N ARG A 936 31.71 -31.83 -43.19
CA ARG A 936 31.28 -32.83 -44.22
C ARG A 936 30.31 -33.97 -43.79
N SER A 937 29.32 -34.39 -44.61
CA SER A 937 28.73 -33.81 -45.85
C SER A 937 27.46 -34.55 -46.37
N ASN A 938 26.55 -33.77 -46.98
CA ASN A 938 25.55 -34.11 -48.03
C ASN A 938 24.21 -34.80 -47.71
N ASP A 939 23.19 -34.24 -48.38
CA ASP A 939 21.76 -34.57 -48.59
C ASP A 939 21.47 -35.87 -49.40
N PRO A 940 20.20 -36.37 -49.58
CA PRO A 940 18.94 -35.60 -49.60
C PRO A 940 17.61 -36.19 -49.02
N VAL A 941 16.72 -35.26 -48.66
CA VAL A 941 15.24 -35.23 -48.88
C VAL A 941 14.37 -36.47 -48.58
N ALA A 942 13.47 -36.32 -47.60
CA ALA A 942 12.12 -36.91 -47.61
C ALA A 942 11.11 -36.00 -46.89
N THR A 943 9.89 -35.85 -47.42
CA THR A 943 8.83 -34.98 -46.86
C THR A 943 7.87 -35.75 -45.96
N PHE A 944 7.42 -35.16 -44.85
CA PHE A 944 6.18 -35.59 -44.18
C PHE A 944 5.30 -34.41 -43.74
N LYS A 945 3.98 -34.57 -43.91
CA LYS A 945 2.90 -33.70 -43.41
C LYS A 945 2.00 -34.49 -42.44
N PRO A 946 1.30 -33.83 -41.51
CA PRO A 946 0.54 -34.50 -40.44
C PRO A 946 -0.89 -34.88 -40.86
N VAL A 947 -1.39 -36.05 -40.42
CA VAL A 947 -2.80 -36.48 -40.60
C VAL A 947 -3.33 -37.30 -39.40
N ALA A 948 -4.37 -36.74 -38.78
CA ALA A 948 -5.56 -37.34 -38.13
C ALA A 948 -5.48 -38.42 -37.01
N SER A 949 -6.55 -38.37 -36.19
CA SER A 949 -6.93 -39.33 -35.13
C SER A 949 -7.74 -40.52 -35.68
N PRO A 950 -7.82 -41.64 -34.94
CA PRO A 950 -8.85 -42.68 -35.17
C PRO A 950 -10.20 -42.29 -34.53
N ARG A 951 -11.33 -42.66 -35.14
CA ARG A 951 -12.67 -42.40 -34.59
C ARG A 951 -13.76 -43.37 -35.09
N MET A 952 -14.13 -44.35 -34.26
CA MET A 952 -15.39 -45.11 -34.25
C MET A 952 -15.58 -45.72 -32.84
N GLY A 953 -16.78 -45.97 -32.31
CA GLY A 953 -18.10 -45.72 -32.89
C GLY A 953 -19.25 -46.48 -32.22
N VAL A 954 -19.39 -46.45 -30.88
CA VAL A 954 -20.54 -47.05 -30.16
C VAL A 954 -21.14 -46.06 -29.17
N THR A 955 -22.47 -45.97 -29.13
CA THR A 955 -23.22 -44.97 -28.37
C THR A 955 -23.64 -45.47 -26.98
N LEU A 956 -23.26 -44.75 -25.93
CA LEU A 956 -23.89 -44.83 -24.60
C LEU A 956 -24.24 -43.41 -24.11
N ARG A 957 -25.43 -43.25 -23.53
CA ARG A 957 -25.91 -41.97 -22.98
C ARG A 957 -25.20 -41.66 -21.65
N PRO A 958 -24.95 -40.38 -21.32
CA PRO A 958 -24.69 -39.99 -19.94
C PRO A 958 -25.96 -40.21 -19.08
N PRO A 959 -25.85 -40.80 -17.88
CA PRO A 959 -26.98 -40.89 -16.95
C PRO A 959 -27.24 -39.52 -16.31
N ALA A 960 -28.47 -39.03 -16.43
CA ALA A 960 -28.89 -37.77 -15.80
C ALA A 960 -29.48 -38.04 -14.41
N LEU A 961 -28.74 -37.71 -13.34
CA LEU A 961 -29.25 -37.71 -11.97
C LEU A 961 -28.94 -36.39 -11.26
N ARG A 962 -29.83 -35.42 -11.49
CA ARG A 962 -30.03 -34.26 -10.62
C ARG A 962 -31.05 -34.66 -9.56
N PRO A 963 -30.78 -34.53 -8.25
CA PRO A 963 -31.81 -34.73 -7.24
C PRO A 963 -33.02 -33.82 -7.50
N LYS A 964 -34.23 -34.36 -7.41
CA LYS A 964 -35.46 -33.54 -7.35
C LYS A 964 -35.72 -33.13 -5.90
N PRO A 965 -36.27 -31.94 -5.64
CA PRO A 965 -36.75 -31.59 -4.32
C PRO A 965 -37.90 -32.51 -3.89
N PRO A 966 -38.12 -32.72 -2.58
CA PRO A 966 -39.24 -33.51 -2.07
C PRO A 966 -40.58 -32.83 -2.42
N ILE A 967 -41.53 -33.61 -2.94
CA ILE A 967 -42.89 -33.14 -3.20
C ILE A 967 -43.73 -33.36 -1.94
N LEU A 968 -44.19 -32.27 -1.32
CA LEU A 968 -45.19 -32.30 -0.27
C LEU A 968 -46.52 -32.88 -0.81
N PRO A 969 -47.25 -33.71 -0.04
CA PRO A 969 -48.58 -34.15 -0.44
C PRO A 969 -49.53 -32.95 -0.57
N LYS A 970 -50.33 -32.93 -1.63
CA LYS A 970 -51.38 -31.89 -1.80
C LYS A 970 -52.38 -31.99 -0.65
N ALA A 971 -52.50 -30.92 0.14
CA ALA A 971 -53.63 -30.74 1.03
C ALA A 971 -54.94 -30.57 0.22
N ASN A 972 -56.05 -31.04 0.77
CA ASN A 972 -57.38 -30.82 0.19
C ASN A 972 -57.78 -29.34 0.30
N PRO A 973 -58.50 -28.77 -0.69
CA PRO A 973 -59.13 -27.47 -0.54
C PRO A 973 -60.28 -27.53 0.51
N PRO A 974 -60.59 -26.42 1.20
CA PRO A 974 -61.69 -26.37 2.16
C PRO A 974 -63.06 -26.42 1.47
N PRO A 975 -64.10 -26.99 2.12
CA PRO A 975 -65.44 -27.05 1.56
C PRO A 975 -66.11 -25.67 1.60
N SER A 976 -66.35 -25.09 0.42
CA SER A 976 -67.19 -23.89 0.25
C SER A 976 -68.64 -24.29 -0.03
N GLN A 977 -69.58 -23.57 0.57
CA GLN A 977 -71.02 -23.88 0.50
C GLN A 977 -71.62 -23.54 -0.87
N GLN A 978 -72.57 -24.35 -1.34
CA GLN A 978 -73.52 -23.94 -2.38
C GLN A 978 -74.57 -22.98 -1.77
N PRO A 979 -75.15 -22.09 -2.58
CA PRO A 979 -76.53 -22.39 -2.99
C PRO A 979 -76.87 -22.06 -4.47
N GLN A 980 -77.72 -22.94 -5.02
CA GLN A 980 -78.77 -22.69 -6.03
C GLN A 980 -78.41 -22.41 -7.51
N ASN A 981 -79.14 -23.17 -8.35
CA ASN A 981 -79.37 -23.11 -9.80
C ASN A 981 -80.63 -22.24 -10.10
N PRO A 982 -81.09 -22.03 -11.37
CA PRO A 982 -80.47 -21.98 -12.72
C PRO A 982 -80.96 -20.65 -13.44
N PRO A 983 -81.26 -20.51 -14.77
CA PRO A 983 -81.01 -21.32 -15.98
C PRO A 983 -80.55 -20.60 -17.29
N SER A 984 -80.11 -21.44 -18.25
CA SER A 984 -80.38 -21.39 -19.71
C SER A 984 -79.76 -20.35 -20.68
N SER A 985 -79.24 -20.92 -21.78
CA SER A 985 -79.41 -20.54 -23.21
C SER A 985 -78.25 -19.94 -24.05
N PHE A 986 -77.65 -20.84 -24.84
CA PHE A 986 -77.31 -20.75 -26.28
C PHE A 986 -76.32 -19.72 -26.89
N SER A 987 -75.68 -20.21 -27.98
CA SER A 987 -74.80 -19.55 -28.95
C SER A 987 -73.37 -19.19 -28.48
N GLY A 988 -72.31 -19.50 -29.25
CA GLY A 988 -72.27 -20.31 -30.48
C GLY A 988 -70.84 -20.61 -30.97
N ASP A 989 -70.69 -21.65 -31.80
CA ASP A 989 -69.41 -22.04 -32.41
C ASP A 989 -68.88 -20.99 -33.40
N LYS A 990 -67.55 -20.81 -33.45
CA LYS A 990 -66.74 -21.34 -34.58
C LYS A 990 -65.24 -21.03 -34.48
N SER A 991 -64.48 -21.91 -35.14
CA SER A 991 -63.05 -21.83 -35.47
C SER A 991 -62.04 -21.88 -34.30
N GLY A 992 -60.83 -22.43 -34.47
CA GLY A 992 -60.35 -23.19 -35.64
C GLY A 992 -58.94 -22.83 -36.09
N THR A 993 -57.94 -23.28 -35.34
CA THR A 993 -56.59 -23.63 -35.83
C THR A 993 -55.78 -22.55 -36.57
N MET A 994 -54.95 -21.83 -35.82
CA MET A 994 -53.49 -21.94 -35.96
C MET A 994 -52.85 -21.94 -34.56
#